data_AF-A0A9J6RD03-F1
#
_entry.id   AF-A0A9J6RD03-F1
#
_cell.length_a   1.000
_cell.length_b   1.000
_cell.length_c   1.000
_cell.angle_alpha   90.00
_cell.angle_beta   90.00
_cell.angle_gamma   90.00
#
_symmetry.space_group_name_H-M   'P 1'
#
loop_
_entity.id
_entity.type
_entity.pdbx_description
1 polymer ?
#
loop_
_entity_poly.entity_id
_entity_poly.type
_entity_poly.pdbx_seq_one_letter_code
_entity_poly.pdbx_strand_id
1 'polypeptide(L)'
;MDVSIFDGGMTVSYPQNYNLLTAIDPKSEHLLTGIDFSELFREHTEEEKFLIESFSEVRGNAPIVPILQRESFRIPLSLHVTVEKLDMKLDEIYDQFNIPENETISYELQFREQDELQDFSEFLQSVKRVPQDSYNLDLTNLQSPFDGTHLKLDEDFNIEILKEGEGGTLYNDSGKYYTASKIDYIVNNNQISVPIVKEGSPPAYKRVEESGQSYLYDWEAPFMIWQMGTFQAGEEENDLTSSPLGIYSTKEVKTVVDGKELTPTITPGSFLAAPTAGVTTMEAASLIKGDEPIDAIRIKLNHITKYNKEAQERMESLATELSHAGYVVDIVAGSSFKSEKMNVEGIGEVVSPWTTLGISQLLANAWEIDTLLSIGLFSLFGFFWFFGHLGFERNRLDKENDILLSLGWQQRTIRSKNMMEQLLLVSISILLSLGLAISLRLSSLALIVLGCFLVISIILIATIFYSNTRQNDRSNKYKWLASIRYYKNLLLPTMLALILAVCITHLQIGSIYELWTTSTETTLGMFVFDQGLSIRILIVISTVMLSVLVLLEAIQGLIYARKDEFHMFFVVGWTEKAIKSFFLKEVLIWAGISLVIGTVISSVISIVMNIALTGVVLASVTSSVIYLIIVSASVIFRKYR
;
A
#
# COMPACT_ATOMS: atom_id res chain seq x y z
N MET A 1 4.31 -45.22 -7.09
CA MET A 1 2.85 -45.37 -7.20
C MET A 1 2.57 -46.83 -7.03
N ASP A 2 1.71 -47.17 -6.09
CA ASP A 2 1.20 -48.54 -5.98
C ASP A 2 0.17 -48.72 -7.08
N VAL A 3 0.34 -49.76 -7.88
CA VAL A 3 -0.57 -50.12 -8.98
C VAL A 3 -1.36 -51.32 -8.51
N SER A 4 -2.65 -51.14 -8.30
CA SER A 4 -3.57 -52.23 -8.01
C SER A 4 -4.37 -52.58 -9.26
N ILE A 5 -4.46 -53.89 -9.56
CA ILE A 5 -5.30 -54.42 -10.63
C ILE A 5 -6.57 -54.92 -9.95
N PHE A 6 -7.64 -54.14 -10.03
CA PHE A 6 -8.99 -54.57 -9.65
C PHE A 6 -9.93 -54.21 -10.81
N ASP A 7 -10.81 -55.14 -11.20
CA ASP A 7 -11.86 -54.97 -12.23
C ASP A 7 -11.42 -54.58 -13.64
N GLY A 8 -10.34 -55.18 -14.16
CA GLY A 8 -9.99 -55.02 -15.57
C GLY A 8 -9.52 -53.64 -16.00
N GLY A 9 -9.33 -52.74 -15.03
CA GLY A 9 -8.63 -51.48 -15.18
C GLY A 9 -7.29 -51.48 -14.45
N MET A 10 -6.33 -50.73 -14.97
CA MET A 10 -5.13 -50.33 -14.22
C MET A 10 -5.51 -49.11 -13.37
N THR A 11 -5.56 -49.26 -12.06
CA THR A 11 -5.78 -48.12 -11.15
C THR A 11 -4.43 -47.58 -10.68
N VAL A 12 -4.26 -46.27 -10.74
CA VAL A 12 -3.06 -45.57 -10.27
C VAL A 12 -3.49 -44.53 -9.25
N SER A 13 -3.05 -44.71 -7.99
CA SER A 13 -3.29 -43.70 -6.96
C SER A 13 -2.46 -42.45 -7.23
N TYR A 14 -3.08 -41.28 -7.06
CA TYR A 14 -2.38 -40.01 -7.10
C TYR A 14 -1.29 -39.94 -6.02
N PRO A 15 -0.22 -39.16 -6.24
CA PRO A 15 0.75 -38.89 -5.19
C PRO A 15 0.05 -38.18 -4.03
N GLN A 16 0.41 -38.58 -2.80
CA GLN A 16 -0.10 -37.92 -1.60
C GLN A 16 0.21 -36.42 -1.63
N ASN A 17 -0.82 -35.61 -1.42
CA ASN A 17 -0.73 -34.16 -1.33
C ASN A 17 -1.26 -33.69 0.02
N TYR A 18 -0.69 -32.60 0.54
CA TYR A 18 -1.11 -32.02 1.81
C TYR A 18 -1.65 -30.62 1.56
N ASN A 19 -2.93 -30.43 1.88
CA ASN A 19 -3.66 -29.20 1.65
C ASN A 19 -4.04 -28.57 2.99
N LEU A 20 -3.88 -27.24 3.11
CA LEU A 20 -4.22 -26.54 4.35
C LEU A 20 -5.75 -26.46 4.49
N LEU A 21 -6.26 -27.11 5.54
CA LEU A 21 -7.65 -27.02 5.97
C LEU A 21 -7.74 -26.08 7.18
N THR A 22 -8.58 -25.05 7.09
CA THR A 22 -8.74 -24.05 8.16
C THR A 22 -10.15 -24.10 8.74
N ALA A 23 -10.27 -24.23 10.05
CA ALA A 23 -11.57 -24.10 10.71
C ALA A 23 -11.91 -22.62 10.94
N ILE A 24 -13.16 -22.26 10.69
CA ILE A 24 -13.68 -20.90 10.89
C ILE A 24 -15.02 -20.95 11.63
N ASP A 25 -15.38 -19.85 12.30
CA ASP A 25 -16.78 -19.54 12.59
C ASP A 25 -17.38 -18.86 11.35
N PRO A 26 -18.24 -19.55 10.58
CA PRO A 26 -18.69 -19.05 9.28
C PRO A 26 -19.42 -17.70 9.37
N LYS A 27 -20.14 -17.45 10.47
CA LYS A 27 -20.88 -16.19 10.66
C LYS A 27 -19.93 -15.03 10.93
N SER A 28 -18.99 -15.22 11.84
CA SER A 28 -18.00 -14.19 12.18
C SER A 28 -17.04 -13.92 11.02
N GLU A 29 -16.60 -14.97 10.32
CA GLU A 29 -15.70 -14.85 9.18
C GLU A 29 -16.37 -14.15 7.98
N HIS A 30 -17.66 -14.43 7.72
CA HIS A 30 -18.46 -13.70 6.72
C HIS A 30 -18.54 -12.20 7.04
N LEU A 31 -18.77 -11.83 8.30
CA LEU A 31 -18.82 -10.41 8.70
C LEU A 31 -17.47 -9.70 8.54
N LEU A 32 -16.36 -10.44 8.62
CA LEU A 32 -15.01 -9.90 8.45
C LEU A 32 -14.61 -9.78 6.98
N THR A 33 -14.88 -10.81 6.17
CA THR A 33 -14.35 -10.96 4.80
C THR A 33 -15.37 -10.69 3.70
N GLY A 34 -16.67 -10.82 4.00
CA GLY A 34 -17.75 -10.79 3.02
C GLY A 34 -17.92 -12.08 2.21
N ILE A 35 -17.08 -13.10 2.44
CA ILE A 35 -17.16 -14.40 1.75
C ILE A 35 -18.37 -15.19 2.30
N ASP A 36 -19.15 -15.80 1.41
CA ASP A 36 -20.28 -16.66 1.80
C ASP A 36 -19.78 -18.07 2.12
N PHE A 37 -20.13 -18.56 3.31
CA PHE A 37 -19.79 -19.90 3.81
C PHE A 37 -21.06 -20.70 4.17
N SER A 38 -22.23 -20.24 3.74
CA SER A 38 -23.53 -20.85 4.09
C SER A 38 -23.67 -22.30 3.64
N GLU A 39 -22.98 -22.69 2.56
CA GLU A 39 -22.97 -24.06 2.05
C GLU A 39 -22.44 -25.10 3.04
N LEU A 40 -21.62 -24.72 4.05
CA LEU A 40 -21.19 -25.63 5.12
C LEU A 40 -22.37 -26.22 5.92
N PHE A 41 -23.52 -25.53 5.93
CA PHE A 41 -24.71 -25.94 6.67
C PHE A 41 -25.86 -26.40 5.75
N ARG A 42 -25.56 -26.64 4.46
CA ARG A 42 -26.55 -27.21 3.52
C ARG A 42 -26.98 -28.60 4.00
N GLU A 43 -28.26 -28.91 3.85
CA GLU A 43 -28.73 -30.28 4.04
C GLU A 43 -28.21 -31.18 2.90
N HIS A 44 -27.65 -32.34 3.28
CA HIS A 44 -27.27 -33.37 2.32
C HIS A 44 -28.49 -33.82 1.50
N THR A 45 -28.30 -34.07 0.21
CA THR A 45 -29.33 -34.70 -0.62
C THR A 45 -29.55 -36.14 -0.17
N GLU A 46 -30.67 -36.75 -0.58
CA GLU A 46 -30.98 -38.14 -0.21
C GLU A 46 -29.92 -39.13 -0.75
N GLU A 47 -29.33 -38.84 -1.91
CA GLU A 47 -28.23 -39.64 -2.48
C GLU A 47 -26.95 -39.48 -1.65
N GLU A 48 -26.59 -38.25 -1.26
CA GLU A 48 -25.43 -37.98 -0.41
C GLU A 48 -25.58 -38.65 0.96
N LYS A 49 -26.77 -38.56 1.59
CA LYS A 49 -27.05 -39.21 2.87
C LYS A 49 -26.85 -40.71 2.80
N PHE A 50 -27.42 -41.36 1.77
CA PHE A 50 -27.29 -42.80 1.58
C PHE A 50 -25.82 -43.23 1.45
N LEU A 51 -25.02 -42.48 0.69
CA LEU A 51 -23.59 -42.75 0.55
C LEU A 51 -22.86 -42.54 1.87
N ILE A 52 -23.07 -41.40 2.53
CA ILE A 52 -22.44 -41.07 3.80
C ILE A 52 -22.73 -42.14 4.86
N GLU A 53 -23.99 -42.54 5.01
CA GLU A 53 -24.40 -43.57 5.98
C GLU A 53 -23.76 -44.92 5.66
N SER A 54 -23.84 -45.35 4.40
CA SER A 54 -23.27 -46.64 3.96
C SER A 54 -21.77 -46.72 4.22
N PHE A 55 -21.02 -45.67 3.89
CA PHE A 55 -19.57 -45.64 4.11
C PHE A 55 -19.21 -45.42 5.59
N SER A 56 -19.96 -44.60 6.32
CA SER A 56 -19.73 -44.40 7.76
C SER A 56 -19.94 -45.71 8.52
N GLU A 57 -21.01 -46.46 8.25
CA GLU A 57 -21.27 -47.77 8.87
C GLU A 57 -20.12 -48.76 8.60
N VAL A 58 -19.67 -48.85 7.34
CA VAL A 58 -18.54 -49.71 6.96
C VAL A 58 -17.26 -49.32 7.69
N ARG A 59 -17.07 -48.04 8.00
CA ARG A 59 -15.86 -47.49 8.64
C ARG A 59 -15.97 -47.28 10.14
N GLY A 60 -16.91 -47.95 10.81
CA GLY A 60 -17.05 -47.92 12.27
C GLY A 60 -17.85 -46.72 12.81
N ASN A 61 -18.80 -46.21 12.03
CA ASN A 61 -19.59 -45.01 12.30
C ASN A 61 -18.75 -43.74 12.46
N ALA A 62 -17.79 -43.55 11.56
CA ALA A 62 -16.90 -42.41 11.56
C ALA A 62 -17.68 -41.08 11.38
N PRO A 63 -17.41 -40.05 12.20
CA PRO A 63 -18.03 -38.74 12.06
C PRO A 63 -17.60 -38.02 10.77
N ILE A 64 -18.50 -37.22 10.20
CA ILE A 64 -18.28 -36.49 8.95
C ILE A 64 -17.85 -35.04 9.23
N VAL A 65 -16.79 -34.62 8.55
CA VAL A 65 -16.24 -33.27 8.57
C VAL A 65 -16.63 -32.55 7.27
N PRO A 66 -17.53 -31.55 7.32
CA PRO A 66 -17.91 -30.80 6.14
C PRO A 66 -16.80 -29.82 5.74
N ILE A 67 -16.51 -29.73 4.44
CA ILE A 67 -15.47 -28.85 3.89
C ILE A 67 -16.04 -28.04 2.72
N LEU A 68 -15.74 -26.75 2.68
CA LEU A 68 -15.83 -25.96 1.45
C LEU A 68 -14.45 -25.79 0.84
N GLN A 69 -14.35 -26.14 -0.44
CA GLN A 69 -13.10 -26.02 -1.18
C GLN A 69 -12.93 -24.63 -1.76
N ARG A 70 -11.71 -24.12 -1.82
CA ARG A 70 -11.42 -22.89 -2.57
C ARG A 70 -11.49 -23.14 -4.08
N GLU A 71 -12.33 -22.37 -4.78
CA GLU A 71 -12.58 -22.54 -6.21
C GLU A 71 -11.34 -22.28 -7.07
N SER A 72 -10.44 -21.37 -6.67
CA SER A 72 -9.26 -20.98 -7.46
C SER A 72 -7.99 -21.80 -7.19
N PHE A 73 -8.02 -22.74 -6.24
CA PHE A 73 -6.83 -23.53 -5.89
C PHE A 73 -6.73 -24.76 -6.79
N ARG A 74 -5.56 -24.98 -7.39
CA ARG A 74 -5.28 -26.10 -8.32
C ARG A 74 -4.04 -26.86 -7.87
N ILE A 75 -4.04 -28.18 -8.04
CA ILE A 75 -2.89 -29.03 -7.69
C ILE A 75 -2.07 -29.25 -8.97
N PRO A 76 -0.81 -28.79 -9.05
CA PRO A 76 0.01 -28.94 -10.24
C PRO A 76 0.44 -30.40 -10.40
N LEU A 77 -0.33 -31.16 -11.17
CA LEU A 77 -0.13 -32.59 -11.39
C LEU A 77 0.01 -32.87 -12.89
N SER A 78 1.06 -33.60 -13.26
CA SER A 78 1.30 -34.05 -14.62
C SER A 78 1.42 -35.57 -14.67
N LEU A 79 0.80 -36.19 -15.67
CA LEU A 79 0.87 -37.62 -15.92
C LEU A 79 1.64 -37.89 -17.21
N HIS A 80 2.67 -38.73 -17.10
CA HIS A 80 3.39 -39.26 -18.26
C HIS A 80 2.95 -40.70 -18.50
N VAL A 81 2.29 -40.96 -19.63
CA VAL A 81 1.84 -42.31 -20.00
C VAL A 81 2.64 -42.78 -21.20
N THR A 82 3.19 -43.98 -21.12
CA THR A 82 3.82 -44.68 -22.25
C THR A 82 2.94 -45.85 -22.63
N VAL A 83 2.51 -45.89 -23.90
CA VAL A 83 1.65 -46.95 -24.42
C VAL A 83 2.48 -47.86 -25.32
N GLU A 84 2.57 -49.12 -24.92
CA GLU A 84 3.26 -50.17 -25.65
C GLU A 84 2.23 -51.21 -26.09
N LYS A 85 2.16 -51.49 -27.39
CA LYS A 85 1.36 -52.62 -27.87
C LYS A 85 2.18 -53.89 -27.80
N LEU A 86 1.59 -54.95 -27.29
CA LEU A 86 2.22 -56.27 -27.32
C LEU A 86 2.03 -56.86 -28.72
N ASP A 87 3.10 -57.39 -29.31
CA ASP A 87 3.08 -58.08 -30.61
C ASP A 87 2.48 -59.49 -30.46
N MET A 88 1.22 -59.55 -30.04
CA MET A 88 0.52 -60.77 -29.65
C MET A 88 -0.98 -60.63 -29.89
N LYS A 89 -1.65 -61.74 -30.22
CA LYS A 89 -3.11 -61.80 -30.33
C LYS A 89 -3.73 -62.20 -29.00
N LEU A 90 -4.90 -61.64 -28.69
CA LEU A 90 -5.60 -61.93 -27.44
C LEU A 90 -5.96 -63.42 -27.30
N ASP A 91 -6.31 -64.08 -28.41
CA ASP A 91 -6.61 -65.52 -28.48
C ASP A 91 -5.45 -66.40 -27.97
N GLU A 92 -4.19 -65.98 -28.21
CA GLU A 92 -3.00 -66.72 -27.74
C GLU A 92 -2.86 -66.66 -26.21
N ILE A 93 -3.37 -65.60 -25.58
CA ILE A 93 -3.39 -65.45 -24.12
C ILE A 93 -4.51 -66.31 -23.50
N TYR A 94 -5.70 -66.30 -24.13
CA TYR A 94 -6.83 -67.13 -23.69
C TYR A 94 -6.46 -68.62 -23.72
N ASP A 95 -5.82 -69.08 -24.79
CA ASP A 95 -5.37 -70.47 -24.94
C ASP A 95 -4.26 -70.84 -23.94
N GLN A 96 -3.27 -69.96 -23.76
CA GLN A 96 -2.09 -70.27 -22.93
C GLN A 96 -2.42 -70.32 -21.43
N PHE A 97 -3.34 -69.47 -20.96
CA PHE A 97 -3.75 -69.44 -19.56
C PHE A 97 -5.07 -70.15 -19.31
N ASN A 98 -5.67 -70.78 -20.32
CA ASN A 98 -6.94 -71.52 -20.22
C ASN A 98 -8.08 -70.63 -19.66
N ILE A 99 -8.16 -69.40 -20.17
CA ILE A 99 -9.17 -68.40 -19.81
C ILE A 99 -10.33 -68.56 -20.83
N PRO A 100 -11.59 -68.71 -20.38
CA PRO A 100 -12.73 -68.80 -21.30
C PRO A 100 -12.86 -67.54 -22.18
N GLU A 101 -13.06 -67.70 -23.49
CA GLU A 101 -13.20 -66.58 -24.45
C GLU A 101 -14.38 -65.63 -24.13
N ASN A 102 -15.33 -66.06 -23.29
CA ASN A 102 -16.49 -65.27 -22.87
C ASN A 102 -16.26 -64.48 -21.56
N GLU A 103 -15.11 -64.62 -20.92
CA GLU A 103 -14.76 -63.96 -19.66
C GLU A 103 -13.62 -62.96 -19.88
N THR A 104 -13.53 -61.94 -19.03
CA THR A 104 -12.40 -61.01 -19.10
C THR A 104 -11.17 -61.58 -18.41
N ILE A 105 -9.99 -61.39 -19.01
CA ILE A 105 -8.71 -61.82 -18.44
C ILE A 105 -8.56 -61.35 -16.98
N SER A 106 -8.96 -60.12 -16.70
CA SER A 106 -8.91 -59.54 -15.36
C SER A 106 -9.80 -60.19 -14.32
N TYR A 107 -11.00 -60.63 -14.72
CA TYR A 107 -11.93 -61.30 -13.81
C TYR A 107 -11.39 -62.68 -13.42
N GLU A 108 -10.88 -63.45 -14.40
CA GLU A 108 -10.31 -64.77 -14.14
C GLU A 108 -9.00 -64.72 -13.34
N LEU A 109 -8.18 -63.67 -13.51
CA LEU A 109 -6.96 -63.49 -12.73
C LEU A 109 -7.22 -63.23 -11.24
N GLN A 110 -8.37 -62.65 -10.86
CA GLN A 110 -8.70 -62.41 -9.44
C GLN A 110 -8.86 -63.70 -8.62
N PHE A 111 -9.14 -64.82 -9.27
CA PHE A 111 -9.37 -66.11 -8.63
C PHE A 111 -8.14 -67.05 -8.67
N ARG A 112 -7.01 -66.58 -9.21
CA ARG A 112 -5.78 -67.37 -9.34
C ARG A 112 -4.83 -67.19 -8.17
N GLU A 113 -4.00 -68.20 -7.94
CA GLU A 113 -2.98 -68.16 -6.90
C GLU A 113 -1.85 -67.18 -7.26
N GLN A 114 -1.14 -66.69 -6.25
CA GLN A 114 -0.14 -65.63 -6.39
C GLN A 114 1.02 -66.03 -7.32
N ASP A 115 1.38 -67.31 -7.35
CA ASP A 115 2.42 -67.86 -8.23
C ASP A 115 2.00 -67.83 -9.70
N GLU A 116 0.72 -68.11 -10.00
CA GLU A 116 0.17 -68.03 -11.37
C GLU A 116 0.07 -66.58 -11.87
N LEU A 117 -0.21 -65.64 -10.97
CA LEU A 117 -0.19 -64.21 -11.27
C LEU A 117 1.23 -63.71 -11.59
N GLN A 118 2.23 -64.25 -10.89
CA GLN A 118 3.63 -63.95 -11.16
C GLN A 118 4.06 -64.52 -12.53
N ASP A 119 3.71 -65.76 -12.83
CA ASP A 119 3.97 -66.39 -14.13
C ASP A 119 3.31 -65.61 -15.29
N PHE A 120 2.07 -65.14 -15.09
CA PHE A 120 1.38 -64.27 -16.05
C PHE A 120 2.10 -62.94 -16.25
N SER A 121 2.57 -62.30 -15.18
CA SER A 121 3.33 -61.05 -15.27
C SER A 121 4.67 -61.23 -15.98
N GLU A 122 5.42 -62.28 -15.64
CA GLU A 122 6.71 -62.63 -16.27
C GLU A 122 6.51 -62.95 -17.76
N PHE A 123 5.43 -63.66 -18.10
CA PHE A 123 5.05 -63.90 -19.48
C PHE A 123 4.80 -62.60 -20.24
N LEU A 124 3.94 -61.70 -19.73
CA LEU A 124 3.68 -60.41 -20.37
C LEU A 124 4.94 -59.56 -20.56
N GLN A 125 5.87 -59.63 -19.61
CA GLN A 125 7.16 -58.94 -19.72
C GLN A 125 8.09 -59.54 -20.80
N SER A 126 7.95 -60.85 -21.06
CA SER A 126 8.71 -61.57 -22.10
C SER A 126 8.22 -61.29 -23.52
N VAL A 127 6.97 -60.82 -23.67
CA VAL A 127 6.38 -60.51 -24.98
C VAL A 127 7.06 -59.29 -25.59
N LYS A 128 7.37 -59.38 -26.88
CA LYS A 128 7.98 -58.28 -27.63
C LYS A 128 7.03 -57.09 -27.70
N ARG A 129 7.51 -55.94 -27.25
CA ARG A 129 6.75 -54.69 -27.21
C ARG A 129 7.00 -53.88 -28.47
N VAL A 130 5.92 -53.41 -29.08
CA VAL A 130 5.93 -52.43 -30.17
C VAL A 130 5.59 -51.08 -29.53
N PRO A 131 6.59 -50.20 -29.32
CA PRO A 131 6.33 -48.88 -28.77
C PRO A 131 5.52 -48.10 -29.78
N GLN A 132 4.37 -47.57 -29.35
CA GLN A 132 3.50 -46.83 -30.26
C GLN A 132 3.52 -45.35 -29.95
N ASP A 133 3.26 -44.94 -28.71
CA ASP A 133 3.01 -43.52 -28.39
C ASP A 133 3.37 -43.16 -26.94
N SER A 134 3.70 -41.89 -26.70
CA SER A 134 3.96 -41.32 -25.37
C SER A 134 3.19 -40.02 -25.21
N TYR A 135 2.47 -39.89 -24.10
CA TYR A 135 1.58 -38.77 -23.81
C TYR A 135 2.03 -38.06 -22.55
N ASN A 136 2.08 -36.73 -22.61
CA ASN A 136 2.24 -35.85 -21.46
C ASN A 136 0.90 -35.14 -21.23
N LEU A 137 0.23 -35.48 -20.14
CA LEU A 137 -1.07 -34.95 -19.80
C LEU A 137 -0.94 -34.02 -18.58
N ASP A 138 -1.44 -32.80 -18.71
CA ASP A 138 -1.53 -31.84 -17.59
C ASP A 138 -2.89 -32.01 -16.90
N LEU A 139 -2.85 -32.46 -15.65
CA LEU A 139 -4.03 -32.72 -14.82
C LEU A 139 -4.35 -31.54 -13.88
N THR A 140 -3.60 -30.44 -13.97
CA THR A 140 -3.70 -29.32 -13.02
C THR A 140 -5.11 -28.75 -12.90
N ASN A 141 -5.85 -28.68 -14.01
CA ASN A 141 -7.21 -28.13 -14.04
C ASN A 141 -8.29 -29.16 -13.67
N LEU A 142 -7.92 -30.42 -13.51
CA LEU A 142 -8.84 -31.55 -13.28
C LEU A 142 -8.80 -32.03 -11.82
N GLN A 143 -7.86 -31.53 -11.02
CA GLN A 143 -7.66 -31.96 -9.65
C GLN A 143 -7.74 -30.78 -8.69
N SER A 144 -8.53 -31.01 -7.65
CA SER A 144 -8.98 -30.03 -6.68
C SER A 144 -8.66 -30.55 -5.28
N PRO A 145 -8.26 -29.69 -4.31
CA PRO A 145 -8.06 -30.12 -2.94
C PRO A 145 -9.33 -30.72 -2.33
N PHE A 146 -9.19 -31.79 -1.56
CA PHE A 146 -10.29 -32.48 -0.86
C PHE A 146 -11.35 -33.11 -1.76
N ASP A 147 -11.17 -33.00 -3.08
CA ASP A 147 -11.99 -33.64 -4.09
C ASP A 147 -11.49 -35.08 -4.31
N GLY A 148 -12.44 -36.02 -4.42
CA GLY A 148 -12.15 -37.42 -4.71
C GLY A 148 -12.27 -37.75 -6.19
N THR A 149 -12.24 -36.77 -7.09
CA THR A 149 -12.47 -36.97 -8.52
C THR A 149 -11.50 -38.01 -9.11
N HIS A 150 -12.06 -39.14 -9.54
CA HIS A 150 -11.35 -40.17 -10.28
C HIS A 150 -11.35 -39.85 -11.78
N LEU A 151 -10.19 -40.07 -12.40
CA LEU A 151 -10.03 -39.92 -13.84
C LEU A 151 -9.92 -41.31 -14.48
N LYS A 152 -10.64 -41.51 -15.57
CA LYS A 152 -10.54 -42.70 -16.41
C LYS A 152 -9.85 -42.32 -17.71
N LEU A 153 -8.98 -43.20 -18.18
CA LEU A 153 -8.48 -43.13 -19.55
C LEU A 153 -9.36 -44.02 -20.44
N ASP A 154 -9.87 -43.46 -21.53
CA ASP A 154 -10.58 -44.23 -22.54
C ASP A 154 -9.61 -45.08 -23.40
N GLU A 155 -10.15 -45.88 -24.32
CA GLU A 155 -9.36 -46.74 -25.22
C GLU A 155 -8.42 -45.95 -26.17
N ASP A 156 -8.71 -44.66 -26.37
CA ASP A 156 -7.94 -43.71 -27.18
C ASP A 156 -6.99 -42.83 -26.32
N PHE A 157 -6.88 -43.12 -25.02
CA PHE A 157 -6.07 -42.40 -24.01
C PHE A 157 -6.51 -40.95 -23.74
N ASN A 158 -7.76 -40.59 -24.02
CA ASN A 158 -8.35 -39.34 -23.54
C ASN A 158 -8.77 -39.48 -22.08
N ILE A 159 -8.72 -38.36 -21.35
CA ILE A 159 -9.11 -38.29 -19.96
C ILE A 159 -10.60 -37.99 -19.86
N GLU A 160 -11.33 -38.89 -19.22
CA GLU A 160 -12.72 -38.71 -18.82
C GLU A 160 -12.82 -38.55 -17.30
N ILE A 161 -13.58 -37.55 -16.85
CA ILE A 161 -13.95 -37.40 -15.45
C ILE A 161 -15.10 -38.37 -15.18
N LEU A 162 -14.93 -39.28 -14.23
CA LEU A 162 -16.00 -40.18 -13.81
C LEU A 162 -17.12 -39.37 -13.12
N LYS A 163 -18.38 -39.74 -13.38
CA LYS A 163 -19.54 -39.02 -12.83
C LYS A 163 -19.64 -39.20 -11.31
N GLU A 164 -20.28 -38.25 -10.65
CA GLU A 164 -20.60 -38.30 -9.21
C GLU A 164 -21.22 -39.65 -8.85
N GLY A 165 -20.60 -40.36 -7.89
CA GLY A 165 -21.00 -41.70 -7.45
C GLY A 165 -20.12 -42.85 -7.95
N GLU A 166 -19.30 -42.65 -8.99
CA GLU A 166 -18.30 -43.65 -9.47
C GLU A 166 -16.88 -43.35 -8.98
N GLY A 167 -16.71 -42.22 -8.28
CA GLY A 167 -15.47 -41.80 -7.67
C GLY A 167 -15.75 -40.99 -6.41
N GLY A 168 -15.27 -41.46 -5.26
CA GLY A 168 -15.71 -40.97 -3.96
C GLY A 168 -14.66 -40.11 -3.25
N THR A 169 -15.08 -38.95 -2.75
CA THR A 169 -14.40 -38.18 -1.67
C THR A 169 -14.00 -39.05 -0.47
N LEU A 170 -14.71 -40.17 -0.30
CA LEU A 170 -14.56 -41.15 0.78
C LEU A 170 -13.39 -42.14 0.60
N TYR A 171 -12.70 -42.14 -0.55
CA TYR A 171 -11.49 -42.95 -0.76
C TYR A 171 -10.18 -42.19 -0.49
N ASN A 172 -10.25 -40.87 -0.27
CA ASN A 172 -9.11 -40.08 0.17
C ASN A 172 -8.75 -40.47 1.61
N ASP A 173 -7.47 -40.64 1.93
CA ASP A 173 -7.03 -40.87 3.31
C ASP A 173 -7.04 -39.57 4.11
N SER A 174 -8.17 -39.26 4.73
CA SER A 174 -8.31 -38.05 5.55
C SER A 174 -8.00 -38.28 7.03
N GLY A 175 -7.84 -39.54 7.45
CA GLY A 175 -7.63 -39.91 8.85
C GLY A 175 -6.24 -39.56 9.37
N LYS A 176 -5.29 -39.32 8.46
CA LYS A 176 -3.92 -38.87 8.77
C LYS A 176 -3.76 -37.37 8.50
N TYR A 177 -3.36 -36.61 9.51
CA TYR A 177 -3.17 -35.17 9.39
C TYR A 177 -1.88 -34.69 10.07
N TYR A 178 -1.47 -33.47 9.73
CA TYR A 178 -0.23 -32.89 10.22
C TYR A 178 -0.50 -31.50 10.79
N THR A 179 0.02 -31.25 11.98
CA THR A 179 0.06 -29.91 12.57
C THR A 179 1.47 -29.36 12.45
N ALA A 180 1.59 -28.07 12.12
CA ALA A 180 2.88 -27.42 11.94
C ALA A 180 3.01 -26.25 12.93
N SER A 181 4.16 -26.16 13.59
CA SER A 181 4.49 -25.03 14.47
C SER A 181 4.67 -23.73 13.68
N LYS A 182 4.72 -22.60 14.41
CA LYS A 182 5.25 -21.34 13.86
C LYS A 182 6.70 -21.51 13.41
N ILE A 183 7.11 -20.68 12.46
CA ILE A 183 8.52 -20.56 12.03
C ILE A 183 9.31 -19.86 13.15
N ASP A 184 10.50 -20.36 13.42
CA ASP A 184 11.42 -19.76 14.38
C ASP A 184 12.34 -18.75 13.66
N TYR A 185 12.03 -17.46 13.80
CA TYR A 185 12.79 -16.38 13.19
C TYR A 185 13.89 -15.90 14.14
N ILE A 186 15.15 -16.01 13.72
CA ILE A 186 16.31 -15.51 14.47
C ILE A 186 16.67 -14.13 13.93
N VAL A 187 16.56 -13.10 14.77
CA VAL A 187 16.84 -11.71 14.42
C VAL A 187 18.17 -11.26 15.03
N ASN A 188 19.20 -11.09 14.20
CA ASN A 188 20.53 -10.62 14.63
C ASN A 188 20.96 -9.41 13.78
N ASN A 189 21.26 -8.27 14.40
CA ASN A 189 21.76 -7.06 13.72
C ASN A 189 21.00 -6.67 12.44
N ASN A 190 19.67 -6.61 12.50
CA ASN A 190 18.79 -6.32 11.34
C ASN A 190 18.78 -7.38 10.22
N GLN A 191 19.37 -8.56 10.45
CA GLN A 191 19.26 -9.69 9.55
C GLN A 191 18.32 -10.74 10.15
N ILE A 192 17.28 -11.08 9.41
CA ILE A 192 16.34 -12.15 9.76
C ILE A 192 16.88 -13.43 9.15
N SER A 193 16.98 -14.49 9.95
CA SER A 193 17.39 -15.81 9.49
C SER A 193 16.41 -16.88 9.92
N VAL A 194 16.21 -17.87 9.04
CA VAL A 194 15.31 -19.00 9.27
C VAL A 194 16.11 -20.30 9.15
N PRO A 195 16.32 -21.03 10.26
CA PRO A 195 17.06 -22.29 10.24
C PRO A 195 16.20 -23.46 9.75
N ILE A 196 16.86 -24.50 9.25
CA ILE A 196 16.20 -25.79 8.96
C ILE A 196 15.95 -26.52 10.29
N VAL A 197 14.70 -26.96 10.49
CA VAL A 197 14.30 -27.75 11.68
C VAL A 197 14.51 -29.25 11.43
N LYS A 198 14.23 -29.71 10.21
CA LYS A 198 14.44 -31.10 9.79
C LYS A 198 14.88 -31.16 8.34
N GLU A 199 16.01 -31.84 8.12
CA GLU A 199 16.55 -32.11 6.79
C GLU A 199 15.60 -32.98 5.96
N GLY A 200 15.49 -32.67 4.68
CA GLY A 200 14.58 -33.34 3.75
C GLY A 200 14.66 -32.77 2.33
N SER A 201 13.94 -33.37 1.39
CA SER A 201 13.81 -32.86 0.02
C SER A 201 12.32 -32.72 -0.32
N PRO A 202 11.69 -31.55 -0.06
CA PRO A 202 12.27 -30.30 0.46
C PRO A 202 12.49 -30.29 2.00
N PRO A 203 13.37 -29.42 2.52
CA PRO A 203 13.62 -29.29 3.97
C PRO A 203 12.41 -28.69 4.70
N ALA A 204 12.26 -29.04 5.98
CA ALA A 204 11.21 -28.50 6.84
C ALA A 204 11.75 -27.41 7.76
N TYR A 205 11.06 -26.27 7.79
CA TYR A 205 11.36 -25.07 8.57
C TYR A 205 10.43 -24.91 9.78
N LYS A 206 9.44 -25.80 9.90
CA LYS A 206 8.51 -25.88 11.03
C LYS A 206 8.63 -27.25 11.66
N ARG A 207 8.38 -27.34 12.97
CA ARG A 207 8.15 -28.63 13.61
C ARG A 207 6.81 -29.15 13.12
N VAL A 208 6.81 -30.34 12.53
CA VAL A 208 5.60 -31.01 12.06
C VAL A 208 5.34 -32.19 12.98
N GLU A 209 4.13 -32.24 13.52
CA GLU A 209 3.64 -33.36 14.30
C GLU A 209 2.58 -34.10 13.46
N GLU A 210 2.82 -35.39 13.27
CA GLU A 210 1.91 -36.29 12.57
C GLU A 210 0.89 -36.83 13.59
N SER A 211 -0.39 -36.85 13.22
CA SER A 211 -1.47 -37.29 14.09
C SER A 211 -2.58 -37.97 13.28
N GLY A 212 -3.39 -38.75 13.99
CA GLY A 212 -4.42 -39.58 13.37
C GLY A 212 -3.89 -40.91 12.84
N GLN A 213 -4.77 -41.66 12.17
CA GLN A 213 -4.51 -43.02 11.69
C GLN A 213 -5.05 -43.16 10.26
N SER A 214 -4.24 -43.73 9.37
CA SER A 214 -4.61 -43.99 7.99
C SER A 214 -5.64 -45.12 7.92
N TYR A 215 -6.81 -44.85 7.35
CA TYR A 215 -7.83 -45.89 7.14
C TYR A 215 -7.75 -46.54 5.75
N LEU A 216 -6.66 -46.31 5.02
CA LEU A 216 -6.33 -47.11 3.83
C LEU A 216 -5.90 -48.52 4.20
N TYR A 217 -5.23 -48.66 5.35
CA TYR A 217 -4.72 -49.95 5.85
C TYR A 217 -5.54 -50.48 7.03
N ASP A 218 -6.11 -49.58 7.83
CA ASP A 218 -7.00 -49.92 8.95
C ASP A 218 -8.48 -49.76 8.55
N TRP A 219 -9.34 -50.60 9.13
CA TRP A 219 -10.76 -50.64 8.74
C TRP A 219 -11.58 -49.48 9.33
N GLU A 220 -11.26 -49.05 10.56
CA GLU A 220 -11.97 -47.99 11.28
C GLU A 220 -11.37 -46.61 10.99
N ALA A 221 -12.21 -45.63 10.64
CA ALA A 221 -11.78 -44.25 10.37
C ALA A 221 -12.09 -43.33 11.57
N PRO A 222 -11.15 -42.46 12.01
CA PRO A 222 -11.41 -41.53 13.11
C PRO A 222 -12.42 -40.43 12.73
N PHE A 223 -12.41 -40.02 11.47
CA PHE A 223 -13.37 -39.13 10.83
C PHE A 223 -13.25 -39.28 9.31
N MET A 224 -14.23 -38.76 8.57
CA MET A 224 -14.19 -38.68 7.11
C MET A 224 -14.54 -37.26 6.66
N ILE A 225 -13.96 -36.81 5.56
CA ILE A 225 -14.25 -35.49 5.00
C ILE A 225 -15.36 -35.58 3.95
N TRP A 226 -16.20 -34.55 3.89
CA TRP A 226 -17.22 -34.41 2.85
C TRP A 226 -17.18 -33.01 2.25
N GLN A 227 -17.01 -32.94 0.93
CA GLN A 227 -17.02 -31.67 0.20
C GLN A 227 -18.47 -31.19 0.04
N MET A 228 -18.79 -30.06 0.68
CA MET A 228 -20.14 -29.48 0.66
C MET A 228 -20.37 -28.55 -0.53
N GLY A 229 -19.29 -28.05 -1.13
CA GLY A 229 -19.30 -27.06 -2.19
C GLY A 229 -18.00 -26.28 -2.29
N THR A 230 -18.06 -25.05 -2.81
CA THR A 230 -16.87 -24.22 -3.05
C THR A 230 -17.06 -22.77 -2.58
N PHE A 231 -15.96 -22.10 -2.24
CA PHE A 231 -15.96 -20.67 -1.94
C PHE A 231 -14.94 -19.92 -2.80
N GLN A 232 -15.26 -18.67 -3.11
CA GLN A 232 -14.37 -17.76 -3.82
C GLN A 232 -13.80 -16.73 -2.84
N ALA A 233 -12.47 -16.71 -2.72
CA ALA A 233 -11.77 -15.62 -2.05
C ALA A 233 -11.45 -14.53 -3.08
N GLY A 234 -11.80 -13.27 -2.80
CA GLY A 234 -11.47 -12.15 -3.68
C GLY A 234 -9.97 -12.01 -3.91
N GLU A 235 -9.57 -11.63 -5.12
CA GLU A 235 -8.18 -11.26 -5.42
C GLU A 235 -7.82 -9.96 -4.67
N GLU A 236 -6.61 -9.88 -4.09
CA GLU A 236 -6.14 -8.62 -3.52
C GLU A 236 -5.92 -7.61 -4.66
N GLU A 237 -6.90 -6.75 -4.93
CA GLU A 237 -6.59 -5.44 -5.51
C GLU A 237 -5.58 -4.76 -4.57
N ASN A 238 -4.64 -3.99 -5.14
CA ASN A 238 -3.59 -3.19 -4.46
C ASN A 238 -4.13 -2.17 -3.42
N ASP A 239 -5.39 -2.30 -3.02
CA ASP A 239 -6.06 -1.45 -2.08
C ASP A 239 -5.54 -1.65 -0.67
N LEU A 240 -5.53 -0.53 0.06
CA LEU A 240 -5.21 -0.42 1.47
C LEU A 240 -6.26 -1.21 2.28
N THR A 241 -6.12 -2.53 2.33
CA THR A 241 -7.05 -3.39 3.05
C THR A 241 -6.88 -3.19 4.56
N SER A 242 -8.00 -2.95 5.24
CA SER A 242 -8.06 -2.70 6.69
C SER A 242 -7.58 -3.88 7.56
N SER A 243 -7.48 -5.07 6.97
CA SER A 243 -6.91 -6.27 7.54
C SER A 243 -6.34 -7.08 6.38
N PRO A 244 -5.09 -7.56 6.46
CA PRO A 244 -4.60 -8.54 5.50
C PRO A 244 -5.56 -9.74 5.49
N LEU A 245 -5.89 -10.26 4.30
CA LEU A 245 -6.75 -11.45 4.15
C LEU A 245 -6.14 -12.71 4.80
N GLY A 246 -4.91 -12.60 5.31
CA GLY A 246 -4.29 -13.50 6.29
C GLY A 246 -4.10 -14.89 5.72
N ILE A 247 -5.10 -15.74 5.91
CA ILE A 247 -5.09 -17.16 5.52
C ILE A 247 -5.48 -17.40 4.06
N TYR A 248 -6.04 -16.40 3.37
CA TYR A 248 -6.51 -16.52 1.98
C TYR A 248 -5.55 -15.92 0.95
N SER A 249 -4.61 -15.06 1.35
CA SER A 249 -3.67 -14.42 0.42
C SER A 249 -2.29 -15.05 0.42
N THR A 250 -1.70 -15.13 -0.78
CA THR A 250 -0.29 -15.43 -1.00
C THR A 250 0.36 -14.21 -1.59
N LYS A 251 1.08 -13.45 -0.77
CA LYS A 251 1.97 -12.44 -1.34
C LYS A 251 3.24 -13.11 -1.82
N GLU A 252 3.71 -12.69 -2.99
CA GLU A 252 4.87 -13.26 -3.67
C GLU A 252 6.13 -13.09 -2.79
N VAL A 253 6.85 -14.19 -2.56
CA VAL A 253 8.19 -14.17 -1.96
C VAL A 253 9.19 -14.43 -3.06
N LYS A 254 10.21 -13.57 -3.20
CA LYS A 254 11.18 -13.62 -4.30
C LYS A 254 12.59 -13.85 -3.79
N THR A 255 13.35 -14.68 -4.49
CA THR A 255 14.79 -14.83 -4.24
C THR A 255 15.54 -13.56 -4.67
N VAL A 256 16.52 -13.12 -3.87
CA VAL A 256 17.30 -11.90 -4.15
C VAL A 256 18.26 -12.10 -5.34
N VAL A 257 18.80 -13.31 -5.47
CA VAL A 257 19.84 -13.63 -6.46
C VAL A 257 19.27 -13.73 -7.89
N ASP A 258 18.14 -14.43 -8.05
CA ASP A 258 17.58 -14.73 -9.37
C ASP A 258 16.24 -14.02 -9.64
N GLY A 259 15.67 -13.32 -8.65
CA GLY A 259 14.34 -12.71 -8.75
C GLY A 259 13.20 -13.73 -8.91
N LYS A 260 13.50 -15.03 -8.79
CA LYS A 260 12.55 -16.11 -8.98
C LYS A 260 11.54 -16.13 -7.84
N GLU A 261 10.27 -16.20 -8.20
CA GLU A 261 9.17 -16.36 -7.25
C GLU A 261 9.20 -17.75 -6.63
N LEU A 262 9.06 -17.77 -5.30
CA LEU A 262 8.96 -18.98 -4.51
C LEU A 262 7.48 -19.31 -4.31
N THR A 263 7.10 -20.55 -4.60
CA THR A 263 5.75 -21.06 -4.39
C THR A 263 5.71 -22.01 -3.18
N PRO A 264 4.57 -22.10 -2.47
CA PRO A 264 4.38 -23.11 -1.45
C PRO A 264 4.55 -24.53 -2.01
N THR A 265 5.13 -25.43 -1.21
CA THR A 265 5.30 -26.84 -1.57
C THR A 265 4.16 -27.70 -1.03
N ILE A 266 3.98 -28.89 -1.60
CA ILE A 266 2.97 -29.88 -1.14
C ILE A 266 3.31 -30.57 0.18
N THR A 267 4.52 -30.39 0.72
CA THR A 267 4.96 -31.04 1.96
C THR A 267 4.67 -30.19 3.21
N PRO A 268 4.19 -30.79 4.32
CA PRO A 268 4.01 -30.10 5.58
C PRO A 268 5.33 -29.52 6.08
N GLY A 269 5.28 -28.35 6.71
CA GLY A 269 6.44 -27.73 7.34
C GLY A 269 7.34 -26.90 6.43
N SER A 270 6.90 -26.59 5.21
CA SER A 270 7.59 -25.69 4.30
C SER A 270 7.72 -24.25 4.83
N PHE A 271 8.69 -23.52 4.28
CA PHE A 271 8.95 -22.12 4.61
C PHE A 271 7.75 -21.22 4.24
N LEU A 272 7.24 -21.37 3.02
CA LEU A 272 6.04 -20.66 2.58
C LEU A 272 4.79 -21.41 2.97
N ALA A 273 3.93 -20.77 3.77
CA ALA A 273 2.61 -21.33 4.06
C ALA A 273 1.79 -21.40 2.77
N ALA A 274 1.23 -22.58 2.48
CA ALA A 274 0.19 -22.69 1.45
C ALA A 274 -1.04 -21.88 1.91
N PRO A 275 -1.73 -21.18 0.99
CA PRO A 275 -2.99 -20.55 1.34
C PRO A 275 -4.02 -21.61 1.71
N THR A 276 -5.06 -21.18 2.41
CA THR A 276 -6.18 -22.06 2.78
C THR A 276 -6.80 -22.64 1.51
N ALA A 277 -6.70 -23.96 1.38
CA ALA A 277 -7.23 -24.72 0.26
C ALA A 277 -8.70 -25.11 0.49
N GLY A 278 -9.12 -25.19 1.76
CA GLY A 278 -10.48 -25.49 2.17
C GLY A 278 -10.78 -24.98 3.57
N VAL A 279 -12.06 -24.74 3.86
CA VAL A 279 -12.55 -24.31 5.18
C VAL A 279 -13.53 -25.31 5.76
N THR A 280 -13.53 -25.44 7.08
CA THR A 280 -14.46 -26.29 7.85
C THR A 280 -14.99 -25.56 9.10
N THR A 281 -15.84 -26.22 9.88
CA THR A 281 -16.46 -25.63 11.07
C THR A 281 -15.62 -25.81 12.34
N MET A 282 -15.93 -25.02 13.37
CA MET A 282 -15.27 -25.12 14.68
C MET A 282 -15.56 -26.45 15.40
N GLU A 283 -16.72 -27.05 15.15
CA GLU A 283 -17.09 -28.36 15.70
C GLU A 283 -16.19 -29.46 15.11
N ALA A 284 -15.94 -29.42 13.80
CA ALA A 284 -15.00 -30.32 13.15
C ALA A 284 -13.56 -30.10 13.65
N ALA A 285 -13.18 -28.86 13.92
CA ALA A 285 -11.87 -28.56 14.51
C ALA A 285 -11.71 -29.20 15.91
N SER A 286 -12.75 -29.14 16.74
CA SER A 286 -12.77 -29.77 18.06
C SER A 286 -12.65 -31.30 17.96
N LEU A 287 -13.32 -31.89 16.97
CA LEU A 287 -13.19 -33.32 16.69
C LEU A 287 -11.76 -33.73 16.30
N ILE A 288 -11.07 -32.91 15.49
CA ILE A 288 -9.74 -33.23 14.96
C ILE A 288 -8.63 -32.88 15.95
N LYS A 289 -8.64 -31.66 16.52
CA LYS A 289 -7.58 -31.12 17.40
C LYS A 289 -7.84 -31.33 18.90
N GLY A 290 -9.06 -31.70 19.30
CA GLY A 290 -9.46 -31.84 20.70
C GLY A 290 -10.00 -30.55 21.31
N ASP A 291 -9.89 -30.43 22.63
CA ASP A 291 -10.60 -29.44 23.45
C ASP A 291 -10.14 -27.97 23.24
N GLU A 292 -8.97 -27.74 22.64
CA GLU A 292 -8.41 -26.40 22.36
C GLU A 292 -8.18 -26.16 20.86
N PRO A 293 -9.25 -26.07 20.02
CA PRO A 293 -9.11 -26.06 18.57
C PRO A 293 -8.79 -24.68 17.96
N ILE A 294 -8.80 -23.60 18.76
CA ILE A 294 -8.68 -22.22 18.28
C ILE A 294 -7.21 -21.79 18.22
N ASP A 295 -6.67 -21.58 17.02
CA ASP A 295 -5.29 -21.10 16.84
C ASP A 295 -5.18 -19.56 16.92
N ALA A 296 -6.18 -18.82 16.44
CA ALA A 296 -6.17 -17.36 16.37
C ALA A 296 -7.57 -16.77 16.39
N ILE A 297 -7.71 -15.56 16.97
CA ILE A 297 -8.96 -14.80 17.01
C ILE A 297 -8.71 -13.44 16.36
N ARG A 298 -9.49 -13.11 15.31
CA ARG A 298 -9.48 -11.77 14.72
C ARG A 298 -10.67 -10.97 15.24
N ILE A 299 -10.39 -9.79 15.77
CA ILE A 299 -11.41 -8.91 16.36
C ILE A 299 -11.47 -7.62 15.54
N LYS A 300 -12.65 -7.33 14.98
CA LYS A 300 -12.95 -6.06 14.32
C LYS A 300 -13.93 -5.27 15.18
N LEU A 301 -13.53 -4.08 15.59
CA LEU A 301 -14.37 -3.21 16.40
C LEU A 301 -15.45 -2.51 15.56
N ASN A 302 -16.70 -2.60 16.02
CA ASN A 302 -17.81 -1.90 15.39
C ASN A 302 -17.71 -0.37 15.54
N HIS A 303 -18.27 0.34 14.55
CA HIS A 303 -18.34 1.81 14.48
C HIS A 303 -17.01 2.56 14.34
N ILE A 304 -15.93 1.88 13.96
CA ILE A 304 -14.67 2.52 13.55
C ILE A 304 -14.65 2.63 12.03
N THR A 305 -14.95 3.81 11.50
CA THR A 305 -14.92 4.10 10.05
C THR A 305 -13.68 4.87 9.63
N LYS A 306 -12.96 5.48 10.59
CA LYS A 306 -11.71 6.23 10.38
C LYS A 306 -10.71 5.89 11.47
N TYR A 307 -9.44 5.83 11.12
CA TYR A 307 -8.35 5.70 12.09
C TYR A 307 -8.08 7.06 12.74
N ASN A 308 -8.78 7.34 13.84
CA ASN A 308 -8.62 8.55 14.64
C ASN A 308 -8.19 8.20 16.08
N LYS A 309 -7.84 9.21 16.88
CA LYS A 309 -7.39 9.02 18.25
C LYS A 309 -8.40 8.26 19.13
N GLU A 310 -9.69 8.53 18.96
CA GLU A 310 -10.76 7.82 19.69
C GLU A 310 -10.83 6.33 19.34
N ALA A 311 -10.73 6.00 18.05
CA ALA A 311 -10.66 4.63 17.58
C ALA A 311 -9.42 3.91 18.14
N GLN A 312 -8.28 4.60 18.16
CA GLN A 312 -7.02 4.09 18.73
C GLN A 312 -7.17 3.77 20.22
N GLU A 313 -7.64 4.72 21.03
CA GLU A 313 -7.82 4.53 22.48
C GLU A 313 -8.75 3.34 22.78
N ARG A 314 -9.81 3.17 21.97
CA ARG A 314 -10.70 2.00 22.09
C ARG A 314 -10.02 0.68 21.74
N MET A 315 -9.20 0.65 20.68
CA MET A 315 -8.43 -0.53 20.29
C MET A 315 -7.39 -0.90 21.35
N GLU A 316 -6.64 0.09 21.84
CA GLU A 316 -5.61 -0.10 22.87
C GLU A 316 -6.21 -0.53 24.21
N SER A 317 -7.37 0.03 24.60
CA SER A 317 -8.08 -0.38 25.81
C SER A 317 -8.50 -1.85 25.75
N LEU A 318 -9.09 -2.29 24.62
CA LEU A 318 -9.48 -3.69 24.45
C LEU A 318 -8.25 -4.61 24.38
N ALA A 319 -7.21 -4.21 23.66
CA ALA A 319 -5.97 -4.99 23.58
C ALA A 319 -5.33 -5.17 24.97
N THR A 320 -5.36 -4.12 25.79
CA THR A 320 -4.87 -4.16 27.17
C THR A 320 -5.72 -5.10 28.02
N GLU A 321 -7.05 -5.05 27.91
CA GLU A 321 -7.96 -5.95 28.63
C GLU A 321 -7.70 -7.42 28.28
N LEU A 322 -7.62 -7.75 26.99
CA LEU A 322 -7.34 -9.10 26.51
C LEU A 322 -5.94 -9.57 26.89
N SER A 323 -4.94 -8.68 26.87
CA SER A 323 -3.59 -9.02 27.34
C SER A 323 -3.57 -9.38 28.82
N HIS A 324 -4.32 -8.66 29.67
CA HIS A 324 -4.48 -9.02 31.09
C HIS A 324 -5.23 -10.34 31.29
N ALA A 325 -6.11 -10.71 30.36
CA ALA A 325 -6.78 -12.01 30.36
C ALA A 325 -5.88 -13.18 29.91
N GLY A 326 -4.65 -12.90 29.47
CA GLY A 326 -3.65 -13.91 29.10
C GLY A 326 -3.48 -14.11 27.59
N TYR A 327 -4.14 -13.31 26.75
CA TYR A 327 -3.98 -13.38 25.30
C TYR A 327 -2.75 -12.61 24.82
N VAL A 328 -2.10 -13.11 23.77
CA VAL A 328 -1.13 -12.33 22.99
C VAL A 328 -1.91 -11.54 21.95
N VAL A 329 -1.87 -10.21 22.03
CA VAL A 329 -2.71 -9.34 21.20
C VAL A 329 -1.86 -8.38 20.39
N ASP A 330 -2.05 -8.41 19.07
CA ASP A 330 -1.42 -7.49 18.13
C ASP A 330 -2.47 -6.59 17.46
N ILE A 331 -2.24 -5.28 17.44
CA ILE A 331 -3.13 -4.32 16.79
C ILE A 331 -2.69 -4.16 15.33
N VAL A 332 -3.45 -4.79 14.42
CA VAL A 332 -3.16 -4.80 12.97
C VAL A 332 -3.76 -3.58 12.24
N ALA A 333 -4.64 -2.83 12.89
CA ALA A 333 -5.27 -1.64 12.30
C ALA A 333 -4.21 -0.58 11.96
N GLY A 334 -4.18 -0.14 10.70
CA GLY A 334 -3.20 0.86 10.25
C GLY A 334 -1.80 0.31 9.98
N SER A 335 -1.68 -1.03 9.91
CA SER A 335 -0.47 -1.69 9.45
C SER A 335 -0.28 -1.57 7.93
N SER A 336 0.96 -1.71 7.49
CA SER A 336 1.29 -1.72 6.07
C SER A 336 2.43 -2.69 5.81
N PHE A 337 2.46 -3.23 4.60
CA PHE A 337 3.51 -4.14 4.18
C PHE A 337 4.81 -3.38 3.92
N LYS A 338 5.88 -3.89 4.51
CA LYS A 338 7.28 -3.55 4.24
C LYS A 338 7.97 -4.77 3.66
N SER A 339 8.77 -4.58 2.62
CA SER A 339 9.57 -5.68 2.06
C SER A 339 10.83 -5.84 2.91
N GLU A 340 10.99 -7.01 3.53
CA GLU A 340 12.14 -7.32 4.36
C GLU A 340 12.98 -8.44 3.74
N LYS A 341 14.30 -8.32 3.87
CA LYS A 341 15.26 -9.32 3.42
C LYS A 341 15.52 -10.31 4.55
N MET A 342 15.48 -11.60 4.22
CA MET A 342 15.83 -12.65 5.16
C MET A 342 16.67 -13.73 4.49
N ASN A 343 17.53 -14.37 5.29
CA ASN A 343 18.33 -15.50 4.84
C ASN A 343 17.67 -16.80 5.30
N VAL A 344 17.17 -17.58 4.35
CA VAL A 344 16.54 -18.87 4.62
C VAL A 344 17.56 -19.96 4.32
N GLU A 345 17.93 -20.73 5.34
CA GLU A 345 18.91 -21.81 5.20
C GLU A 345 18.45 -22.82 4.12
N GLY A 346 19.30 -23.17 3.16
CA GLY A 346 18.95 -24.05 2.04
C GLY A 346 18.28 -23.38 0.83
N ILE A 347 17.70 -22.18 0.97
CA ILE A 347 17.12 -21.38 -0.14
C ILE A 347 17.99 -20.17 -0.49
N GLY A 348 18.62 -19.54 0.51
CA GLY A 348 19.42 -18.32 0.39
C GLY A 348 18.65 -17.05 0.77
N GLU A 349 19.10 -15.91 0.26
CA GLU A 349 18.45 -14.62 0.54
C GLU A 349 17.13 -14.48 -0.22
N VAL A 350 16.07 -14.18 0.52
CA VAL A 350 14.71 -13.96 -0.01
C VAL A 350 14.15 -12.63 0.49
N VAL A 351 13.28 -12.03 -0.31
CA VAL A 351 12.49 -10.84 0.04
C VAL A 351 11.08 -11.29 0.33
N SER A 352 10.61 -11.05 1.55
CA SER A 352 9.25 -11.37 1.98
C SER A 352 8.52 -10.11 2.43
N PRO A 353 7.21 -10.00 2.14
CA PRO A 353 6.39 -8.96 2.74
C PRO A 353 6.24 -9.21 4.24
N TRP A 354 6.46 -8.16 5.03
CA TRP A 354 6.28 -8.12 6.48
C TRP A 354 5.27 -7.05 6.84
N THR A 355 4.32 -7.38 7.71
CA THR A 355 3.34 -6.41 8.20
C THR A 355 3.96 -5.59 9.31
N THR A 356 4.19 -4.30 9.04
CA THR A 356 4.69 -3.37 10.06
C THR A 356 3.51 -2.66 10.71
N LEU A 357 3.43 -2.73 12.03
CA LEU A 357 2.32 -2.18 12.81
C LEU A 357 2.48 -0.67 13.05
N GLY A 358 1.37 0.08 13.13
CA GLY A 358 1.36 1.49 13.56
C GLY A 358 1.87 2.53 12.55
N ILE A 359 2.11 2.16 11.28
CA ILE A 359 2.62 3.10 10.25
C ILE A 359 1.63 4.25 10.00
N SER A 360 0.33 3.97 9.98
CA SER A 360 -0.69 5.00 9.77
C SER A 360 -0.63 6.10 10.82
N GLN A 361 -0.28 5.77 12.07
CA GLN A 361 -0.20 6.72 13.17
C GLN A 361 0.99 7.67 13.01
N LEU A 362 2.16 7.11 12.66
CA LEU A 362 3.36 7.89 12.38
C LEU A 362 3.11 8.84 11.20
N LEU A 363 2.51 8.33 10.12
CA LEU A 363 2.18 9.14 8.94
C LEU A 363 1.13 10.21 9.24
N ALA A 364 0.06 9.88 9.97
CA ALA A 364 -1.01 10.84 10.30
C ALA A 364 -0.50 11.99 11.18
N ASN A 365 0.29 11.68 12.22
CA ASN A 365 0.87 12.70 13.10
C ASN A 365 1.85 13.59 12.35
N ALA A 366 2.75 13.01 11.54
CA ALA A 366 3.68 13.78 10.72
C ALA A 366 2.93 14.69 9.74
N TRP A 367 1.86 14.18 9.13
CA TRP A 367 1.01 14.92 8.21
C TRP A 367 0.29 16.10 8.88
N GLU A 368 -0.29 15.90 10.07
CA GLU A 368 -1.06 16.94 10.76
C GLU A 368 -0.19 18.15 11.15
N ILE A 369 0.97 17.90 11.75
CA ILE A 369 1.89 18.96 12.18
C ILE A 369 2.43 19.72 10.96
N ASP A 370 2.87 19.01 9.93
CA ASP A 370 3.40 19.60 8.70
C ASP A 370 2.33 20.41 7.95
N THR A 371 1.09 19.91 7.88
CA THR A 371 -0.03 20.62 7.25
C THR A 371 -0.37 21.89 8.00
N LEU A 372 -0.47 21.83 9.34
CA LEU A 372 -0.80 22.99 10.17
C LEU A 372 0.28 24.08 10.06
N LEU A 373 1.56 23.68 10.10
CA LEU A 373 2.69 24.59 9.91
C LEU A 373 2.67 25.24 8.52
N SER A 374 2.41 24.45 7.47
CA SER A 374 2.35 24.91 6.09
C SER A 374 1.23 25.92 5.86
N ILE A 375 0.02 25.63 6.36
CA ILE A 375 -1.13 26.55 6.30
C ILE A 375 -0.82 27.85 7.03
N GLY A 376 -0.26 27.76 8.25
CA GLY A 376 0.09 28.93 9.05
C GLY A 376 1.10 29.84 8.36
N LEU A 377 2.20 29.27 7.85
CA LEU A 377 3.25 30.01 7.16
C LEU A 377 2.75 30.60 5.82
N PHE A 378 2.03 29.82 5.01
CA PHE A 378 1.50 30.29 3.73
C PHE A 378 0.47 31.41 3.91
N SER A 379 -0.37 31.33 4.94
CA SER A 379 -1.31 32.40 5.30
C SER A 379 -0.59 33.67 5.72
N LEU A 380 0.46 33.55 6.54
CA LEU A 380 1.27 34.69 6.98
C LEU A 380 2.03 35.32 5.80
N PHE A 381 2.55 34.49 4.89
CA PHE A 381 3.17 34.93 3.64
C PHE A 381 2.18 35.71 2.78
N GLY A 382 0.97 35.17 2.55
CA GLY A 382 -0.09 35.86 1.82
C GLY A 382 -0.49 37.20 2.44
N PHE A 383 -0.54 37.27 3.78
CA PHE A 383 -0.79 38.52 4.50
C PHE A 383 0.29 39.58 4.25
N PHE A 384 1.57 39.24 4.40
CA PHE A 384 2.66 40.19 4.17
C PHE A 384 2.84 40.55 2.69
N TRP A 385 2.59 39.60 1.79
CA TRP A 385 2.52 39.82 0.35
C TRP A 385 1.46 40.89 0.04
N PHE A 386 0.24 40.71 0.54
CA PHE A 386 -0.86 41.65 0.31
C PHE A 386 -0.62 43.02 0.96
N PHE A 387 -0.03 43.04 2.16
CA PHE A 387 0.39 44.27 2.82
C PHE A 387 1.44 45.03 1.98
N GLY A 388 2.43 44.32 1.42
CA GLY A 388 3.44 44.89 0.52
C GLY A 388 2.81 45.48 -0.74
N HIS A 389 1.88 44.73 -1.36
CA HIS A 389 1.15 45.17 -2.54
C HIS A 389 0.33 46.46 -2.29
N LEU A 390 -0.45 46.52 -1.21
CA LEU A 390 -1.18 47.73 -0.83
C LEU A 390 -0.26 48.92 -0.52
N GLY A 391 0.91 48.66 0.08
CA GLY A 391 1.93 49.67 0.30
C GLY A 391 2.50 50.25 -1.01
N PHE A 392 2.72 49.40 -2.01
CA PHE A 392 3.13 49.81 -3.34
C PHE A 392 2.04 50.66 -4.04
N GLU A 393 0.80 50.19 -4.06
CA GLU A 393 -0.34 50.89 -4.66
C GLU A 393 -0.57 52.27 -4.05
N ARG A 394 -0.46 52.38 -2.71
CA ARG A 394 -0.54 53.67 -2.03
C ARG A 394 0.54 54.64 -2.53
N ASN A 395 1.80 54.22 -2.57
CA ASN A 395 2.91 55.06 -3.03
C ASN A 395 2.78 55.47 -4.50
N ARG A 396 2.17 54.61 -5.33
CA ARG A 396 1.87 54.92 -6.74
C ARG A 396 0.83 56.03 -6.85
N LEU A 397 -0.21 55.96 -6.03
CA LEU A 397 -1.31 56.93 -6.01
C LEU A 397 -0.92 58.28 -5.39
N ASP A 398 0.15 58.36 -4.61
CA ASP A 398 0.56 59.61 -3.96
C ASP A 398 0.80 60.76 -4.97
N LYS A 399 1.41 60.50 -6.14
CA LYS A 399 1.59 61.56 -7.15
C LYS A 399 0.28 61.98 -7.82
N GLU A 400 -0.66 61.07 -7.99
CA GLU A 400 -2.01 61.39 -8.48
C GLU A 400 -2.76 62.21 -7.43
N ASN A 401 -2.65 61.83 -6.15
CA ASN A 401 -3.25 62.54 -5.03
C ASN A 401 -2.75 63.99 -4.97
N ASP A 402 -1.45 64.22 -5.18
CA ASP A 402 -0.88 65.57 -5.22
C ASP A 402 -1.45 66.42 -6.37
N ILE A 403 -1.64 65.83 -7.56
CA ILE A 403 -2.28 66.49 -8.70
C ILE A 403 -3.76 66.79 -8.38
N LEU A 404 -4.51 65.85 -7.84
CA LEU A 404 -5.91 66.04 -7.47
C LEU A 404 -6.10 67.11 -6.39
N LEU A 405 -5.19 67.15 -5.40
CA LEU A 405 -5.14 68.21 -4.39
C LEU A 405 -4.89 69.57 -5.04
N SER A 406 -3.97 69.65 -6.00
CA SER A 406 -3.71 70.90 -6.75
C SER A 406 -4.90 71.36 -7.60
N LEU A 407 -5.74 70.42 -8.07
CA LEU A 407 -7.00 70.68 -8.78
C LEU A 407 -8.16 71.06 -7.83
N GLY A 408 -7.93 71.11 -6.52
CA GLY A 408 -8.91 71.55 -5.52
C GLY A 408 -9.79 70.43 -4.93
N TRP A 409 -9.45 69.16 -5.16
CA TRP A 409 -10.18 68.05 -4.54
C TRP A 409 -9.92 68.01 -3.03
N GLN A 410 -10.95 67.64 -2.25
CA GLN A 410 -10.81 67.47 -0.81
C GLN A 410 -10.09 66.16 -0.48
N GLN A 411 -9.20 66.19 0.51
CA GLN A 411 -8.43 65.02 0.96
C GLN A 411 -9.30 63.82 1.36
N ARG A 412 -10.50 64.07 1.90
CA ARG A 412 -11.46 63.01 2.24
C ARG A 412 -12.00 62.30 0.98
N THR A 413 -12.29 63.06 -0.07
CA THR A 413 -12.80 62.54 -1.34
C THR A 413 -11.74 61.70 -2.06
N ILE A 414 -10.49 62.17 -2.07
CA ILE A 414 -9.35 61.45 -2.66
C ILE A 414 -9.14 60.10 -1.95
N ARG A 415 -9.15 60.08 -0.62
CA ARG A 415 -9.01 58.82 0.13
C ARG A 415 -10.17 57.86 -0.09
N SER A 416 -11.40 58.37 -0.13
CA SER A 416 -12.57 57.55 -0.41
C SER A 416 -12.51 56.92 -1.80
N LYS A 417 -12.04 57.69 -2.81
CA LYS A 417 -11.81 57.18 -4.18
C LYS A 417 -10.79 56.04 -4.16
N ASN A 418 -9.61 56.27 -3.60
CA ASN A 418 -8.53 55.26 -3.57
C ASN A 418 -8.97 54.00 -2.81
N MET A 419 -9.67 54.15 -1.69
CA MET A 419 -10.21 53.01 -0.95
C MET A 419 -11.22 52.22 -1.78
N MET A 420 -12.12 52.90 -2.49
CA MET A 420 -13.14 52.24 -3.32
C MET A 420 -12.53 51.48 -4.50
N GLU A 421 -11.49 52.03 -5.14
CA GLU A 421 -10.76 51.35 -6.22
C GLU A 421 -10.15 50.02 -5.73
N GLN A 422 -9.53 50.01 -4.56
CA GLN A 422 -8.94 48.79 -3.98
C GLN A 422 -10.02 47.79 -3.54
N LEU A 423 -11.12 48.27 -2.95
CA LEU A 423 -12.24 47.43 -2.56
C LEU A 423 -12.89 46.74 -3.77
N LEU A 424 -12.99 47.44 -4.90
CA LEU A 424 -13.51 46.89 -6.15
C LEU A 424 -12.60 45.79 -6.69
N LEU A 425 -11.27 46.01 -6.74
CA LEU A 425 -10.31 45.01 -7.18
C LEU A 425 -10.36 43.74 -6.31
N VAL A 426 -10.34 43.89 -4.99
CA VAL A 426 -10.43 42.78 -4.05
C VAL A 426 -11.78 42.05 -4.16
N SER A 427 -12.87 42.77 -4.40
CA SER A 427 -14.19 42.15 -4.61
C SER A 427 -14.22 41.28 -5.87
N ILE A 428 -13.63 41.73 -6.99
CA ILE A 428 -13.51 40.93 -8.22
C ILE A 428 -12.67 39.67 -7.96
N SER A 429 -11.52 39.81 -7.27
CA SER A 429 -10.67 38.67 -6.92
C SER A 429 -11.41 37.64 -6.05
N ILE A 430 -12.21 38.09 -5.09
CA ILE A 430 -13.02 37.21 -4.24
C ILE A 430 -14.10 36.49 -5.04
N LEU A 431 -14.80 37.18 -5.96
CA LEU A 431 -15.82 36.54 -6.79
C LEU A 431 -15.22 35.42 -7.65
N LEU A 432 -14.03 35.65 -8.23
CA LEU A 432 -13.29 34.63 -8.97
C LEU A 432 -12.88 33.47 -8.06
N SER A 433 -12.37 33.77 -6.86
CA SER A 433 -11.96 32.75 -5.87
C SER A 433 -13.15 31.91 -5.40
N LEU A 434 -14.31 32.52 -5.15
CA LEU A 434 -15.54 31.83 -4.76
C LEU A 434 -16.06 30.93 -5.89
N GLY A 435 -16.02 31.40 -7.14
CA GLY A 435 -16.37 30.60 -8.31
C GLY A 435 -15.51 29.34 -8.42
N LEU A 436 -14.19 29.48 -8.21
CA LEU A 436 -13.26 28.34 -8.16
C LEU A 436 -13.55 27.41 -6.98
N ALA A 437 -13.81 27.95 -5.78
CA ALA A 437 -14.11 27.16 -4.59
C ALA A 437 -15.38 26.29 -4.76
N ILE A 438 -16.41 26.85 -5.39
CA ILE A 438 -17.65 26.13 -5.72
C ILE A 438 -17.38 25.06 -6.79
N SER A 439 -16.62 25.41 -7.84
CA SER A 439 -16.28 24.45 -8.92
C SER A 439 -15.48 23.26 -8.42
N LEU A 440 -14.59 23.48 -7.43
CA LEU A 440 -13.77 22.44 -6.82
C LEU A 440 -14.50 21.71 -5.66
N ARG A 441 -15.77 22.06 -5.39
CA ARG A 441 -16.60 21.47 -4.32
C ARG A 441 -15.89 21.47 -2.95
N LEU A 442 -15.24 22.58 -2.62
CA LEU A 442 -14.51 22.71 -1.36
C LEU A 442 -15.47 22.63 -0.15
N SER A 443 -14.92 22.18 0.99
CA SER A 443 -15.66 22.03 2.24
C SER A 443 -16.17 23.36 2.79
N SER A 444 -17.20 23.31 3.65
CA SER A 444 -17.75 24.51 4.31
C SER A 444 -16.72 25.26 5.14
N LEU A 445 -15.74 24.56 5.72
CA LEU A 445 -14.63 25.18 6.45
C LEU A 445 -13.74 26.05 5.54
N ALA A 446 -13.46 25.60 4.32
CA ALA A 446 -12.67 26.37 3.36
C ALA A 446 -13.36 27.70 3.00
N LEU A 447 -14.69 27.70 2.90
CA LEU A 447 -15.48 28.91 2.66
C LEU A 447 -15.40 29.90 3.83
N ILE A 448 -15.39 29.40 5.08
CA ILE A 448 -15.21 30.24 6.26
C ILE A 448 -13.84 30.91 6.25
N VAL A 449 -12.78 30.14 5.95
CA VAL A 449 -11.40 30.67 5.85
C VAL A 449 -11.32 31.77 4.79
N LEU A 450 -11.92 31.58 3.62
CA LEU A 450 -12.00 32.59 2.57
C LEU A 450 -12.74 33.85 3.05
N GLY A 451 -13.83 33.69 3.81
CA GLY A 451 -14.52 34.79 4.46
C GLY A 451 -13.66 35.56 5.47
N CYS A 452 -12.83 34.87 6.26
CA CYS A 452 -11.88 35.51 7.17
C CYS A 452 -10.83 36.34 6.40
N PHE A 453 -10.28 35.81 5.31
CA PHE A 453 -9.34 36.55 4.46
C PHE A 453 -9.95 37.82 3.86
N LEU A 454 -11.24 37.78 3.49
CA LEU A 454 -11.98 38.96 3.03
C LEU A 454 -12.04 40.03 4.12
N VAL A 455 -12.44 39.66 5.33
CA VAL A 455 -12.54 40.60 6.46
C VAL A 455 -11.18 41.22 6.76
N ILE A 456 -10.12 40.40 6.82
CA ILE A 456 -8.74 40.87 7.02
C ILE A 456 -8.33 41.84 5.90
N SER A 457 -8.65 41.52 4.63
CA SER A 457 -8.31 42.36 3.48
C SER A 457 -9.00 43.73 3.54
N ILE A 458 -10.29 43.76 3.91
CA ILE A 458 -11.05 45.01 4.09
C ILE A 458 -10.45 45.85 5.22
N ILE A 459 -10.13 45.22 6.36
CA ILE A 459 -9.50 45.91 7.51
C ILE A 459 -8.15 46.49 7.10
N LEU A 460 -7.33 45.75 6.35
CA LEU A 460 -6.04 46.21 5.86
C LEU A 460 -6.18 47.39 4.90
N ILE A 461 -7.08 47.31 3.92
CA ILE A 461 -7.37 48.41 2.99
C ILE A 461 -7.79 49.66 3.77
N ALA A 462 -8.75 49.53 4.68
CA ALA A 462 -9.22 50.63 5.50
C ALA A 462 -8.08 51.24 6.32
N THR A 463 -7.28 50.40 6.98
CA THR A 463 -6.18 50.87 7.84
C THR A 463 -5.11 51.60 7.04
N ILE A 464 -4.66 51.03 5.91
CA ILE A 464 -3.58 51.59 5.09
C ILE A 464 -4.05 52.89 4.43
N PHE A 465 -5.21 52.89 3.76
CA PHE A 465 -5.66 54.05 2.97
C PHE A 465 -6.31 55.17 3.82
N TYR A 466 -6.79 54.86 5.03
CA TYR A 466 -7.33 55.87 5.93
C TYR A 466 -6.26 56.53 6.81
N SER A 467 -5.11 55.88 7.01
CA SER A 467 -4.03 56.41 7.85
C SER A 467 -3.45 57.73 7.33
N ASN A 468 -3.37 58.74 8.19
CA ASN A 468 -2.67 59.99 7.91
C ASN A 468 -1.16 59.75 7.87
N THR A 469 -0.55 59.83 6.69
CA THR A 469 0.90 59.93 6.57
C THR A 469 1.34 61.31 7.02
N ARG A 470 2.00 61.40 8.19
CA ARG A 470 2.82 62.58 8.50
C ARG A 470 4.02 62.56 7.57
N GLN A 471 4.17 63.56 6.71
CA GLN A 471 5.44 63.82 6.05
C GLN A 471 6.48 64.05 7.14
N ASN A 472 7.46 63.15 7.23
CA ASN A 472 8.58 63.33 8.13
C ASN A 472 9.52 64.37 7.53
N ASP A 473 9.27 65.64 7.83
CA ASP A 473 10.21 66.72 7.59
C ASP A 473 11.39 66.56 8.55
N ARG A 474 12.45 65.88 8.09
CA ARG A 474 13.88 66.17 8.34
C ARG A 474 14.79 65.02 7.90
N SER A 475 15.75 65.37 7.05
CA SER A 475 16.89 64.55 6.67
C SER A 475 17.90 64.44 7.80
N ASN A 476 17.74 63.46 8.69
CA ASN A 476 18.83 63.09 9.58
C ASN A 476 19.95 62.43 8.74
N LYS A 477 21.18 62.91 8.90
CA LYS A 477 22.39 62.30 8.33
C LYS A 477 22.57 60.89 8.93
N TYR A 478 22.39 59.84 8.14
CA TYR A 478 22.63 58.46 8.58
C TYR A 478 23.73 57.81 7.73
N LYS A 479 24.65 57.09 8.40
CA LYS A 479 25.88 56.56 7.78
C LYS A 479 25.81 55.08 7.34
N TRP A 480 24.83 54.30 7.80
CA TRP A 480 24.69 52.86 7.45
C TRP A 480 23.22 52.45 7.35
N LEU A 481 22.83 51.71 6.29
CA LEU A 481 21.46 51.23 5.98
C LEU A 481 20.36 52.33 5.94
N ALA A 482 20.75 53.56 5.58
CA ALA A 482 19.85 54.71 5.57
C ALA A 482 18.62 54.50 4.67
N SER A 483 18.80 53.81 3.54
CA SER A 483 17.74 53.53 2.58
C SER A 483 16.69 52.56 3.12
N ILE A 484 17.07 51.52 3.88
CA ILE A 484 16.13 50.60 4.51
C ILE A 484 15.25 51.33 5.52
N ARG A 485 15.84 52.21 6.34
CA ARG A 485 15.09 52.95 7.37
C ARG A 485 14.17 54.01 6.75
N TYR A 486 14.62 54.67 5.69
CA TYR A 486 13.84 55.70 5.00
C TYR A 486 12.67 55.09 4.21
N TYR A 487 12.91 54.01 3.46
CA TYR A 487 11.90 53.29 2.68
C TYR A 487 11.28 52.10 3.44
N LYS A 488 11.29 52.13 4.77
CA LYS A 488 10.87 50.99 5.63
C LYS A 488 9.45 50.50 5.34
N ASN A 489 8.54 51.39 4.96
CA ASN A 489 7.15 51.02 4.69
C ASN A 489 7.00 50.18 3.41
N LEU A 490 7.96 50.28 2.47
CA LEU A 490 8.01 49.48 1.25
C LEU A 490 8.91 48.25 1.41
N LEU A 491 10.05 48.39 2.08
CA LEU A 491 11.07 47.35 2.20
C LEU A 491 10.79 46.33 3.31
N LEU A 492 10.23 46.73 4.45
CA LEU A 492 10.00 45.80 5.56
C LEU A 492 9.00 44.68 5.21
N PRO A 493 7.84 44.98 4.58
CA PRO A 493 6.89 43.93 4.20
C PRO A 493 7.45 42.96 3.16
N THR A 494 8.25 43.48 2.22
CA THR A 494 8.84 42.66 1.15
C THR A 494 9.97 41.78 1.69
N MET A 495 10.78 42.29 2.63
CA MET A 495 11.75 41.48 3.38
C MET A 495 11.06 40.36 4.18
N LEU A 496 9.97 40.67 4.89
CA LEU A 496 9.21 39.66 5.64
C LEU A 496 8.56 38.62 4.73
N ALA A 497 7.99 39.05 3.60
CA ALA A 497 7.45 38.14 2.59
C ALA A 497 8.54 37.22 2.03
N LEU A 498 9.75 37.73 1.75
CA LEU A 498 10.87 36.90 1.30
C LEU A 498 11.37 35.93 2.36
N ILE A 499 11.49 36.35 3.62
CA ILE A 499 11.86 35.46 4.74
C ILE A 499 10.87 34.29 4.78
N LEU A 500 9.57 34.58 4.76
CA LEU A 500 8.53 33.55 4.80
C LEU A 500 8.52 32.67 3.55
N ALA A 501 8.76 33.25 2.38
CA ALA A 501 8.82 32.50 1.14
C ALA A 501 9.97 31.49 1.13
N VAL A 502 11.14 31.89 1.62
CA VAL A 502 12.28 31.00 1.85
C VAL A 502 11.94 29.93 2.88
N CYS A 503 11.31 30.29 4.01
CA CYS A 503 10.90 29.31 5.00
C CYS A 503 9.94 28.26 4.45
N ILE A 504 8.91 28.68 3.71
CA ILE A 504 7.92 27.77 3.12
C ILE A 504 8.60 26.84 2.12
N THR A 505 9.35 27.39 1.16
CA THR A 505 10.01 26.57 0.14
C THR A 505 11.02 25.59 0.74
N HIS A 506 11.80 26.03 1.73
CA HIS A 506 12.72 25.18 2.48
C HIS A 506 12.00 24.03 3.18
N LEU A 507 10.95 24.33 3.94
CA LEU A 507 10.19 23.31 4.66
C LEU A 507 9.48 22.34 3.71
N GLN A 508 8.90 22.82 2.60
CA GLN A 508 8.27 21.92 1.62
C GLN A 508 9.28 20.99 0.96
N ILE A 509 10.46 21.49 0.57
CA ILE A 509 11.51 20.65 -0.04
C ILE A 509 12.05 19.63 0.98
N GLY A 510 12.30 20.07 2.22
CA GLY A 510 12.76 19.18 3.30
C GLY A 510 11.73 18.10 3.63
N SER A 511 10.45 18.48 3.71
CA SER A 511 9.33 17.56 3.96
C SER A 511 9.14 16.56 2.82
N ILE A 512 9.25 17.00 1.54
CA ILE A 512 9.23 16.10 0.38
C ILE A 512 10.36 15.07 0.47
N TYR A 513 11.57 15.50 0.85
CA TYR A 513 12.71 14.59 0.99
C TYR A 513 12.48 13.55 2.10
N GLU A 514 12.02 13.99 3.27
CA GLU A 514 11.75 13.11 4.42
C GLU A 514 10.62 12.12 4.13
N LEU A 515 9.53 12.60 3.51
CA LEU A 515 8.46 11.74 3.05
C LEU A 515 8.98 10.76 2.02
N TRP A 516 9.81 11.17 1.05
CA TRP A 516 10.35 10.23 0.06
C TRP A 516 11.20 9.12 0.70
N THR A 517 12.06 9.45 1.67
CA THR A 517 12.89 8.44 2.34
C THR A 517 12.07 7.51 3.24
N THR A 518 11.09 8.03 3.97
CA THR A 518 10.30 7.25 4.93
C THR A 518 9.14 6.49 4.26
N SER A 519 8.54 7.07 3.22
CA SER A 519 7.40 6.49 2.50
C SER A 519 7.78 5.36 1.55
N THR A 520 9.01 5.32 1.04
CA THR A 520 9.44 4.24 0.14
C THR A 520 9.61 2.89 0.84
N GLU A 521 9.62 2.88 2.18
CA GLU A 521 9.71 1.64 2.95
C GLU A 521 8.40 0.86 3.01
N THR A 522 7.25 1.51 2.82
CA THR A 522 5.93 0.91 3.12
C THR A 522 4.90 1.24 2.03
N THR A 523 3.98 0.30 1.75
CA THR A 523 2.95 0.52 0.73
C THR A 523 2.03 1.70 1.06
N LEU A 524 1.66 1.87 2.33
CA LEU A 524 0.83 2.98 2.80
C LEU A 524 1.60 4.31 2.74
N GLY A 525 2.89 4.30 3.08
CA GLY A 525 3.75 5.46 2.95
C GLY A 525 3.79 5.98 1.51
N MET A 526 3.99 5.08 0.55
CA MET A 526 4.05 5.41 -0.87
C MET A 526 2.72 6.00 -1.38
N PHE A 527 1.59 5.45 -0.95
CA PHE A 527 0.27 6.00 -1.26
C PHE A 527 0.08 7.43 -0.70
N VAL A 528 0.46 7.65 0.57
CA VAL A 528 0.39 8.98 1.21
C VAL A 528 1.31 9.99 0.51
N PHE A 529 2.51 9.55 0.10
CA PHE A 529 3.43 10.39 -0.66
C PHE A 529 2.82 10.87 -1.97
N ASP A 530 2.22 9.96 -2.75
CA ASP A 530 1.65 10.28 -4.07
C ASP A 530 0.50 11.29 -3.97
N GLN A 531 -0.41 11.07 -3.01
CA GLN A 531 -1.53 11.99 -2.75
C GLN A 531 -1.03 13.37 -2.27
N GLY A 532 0.04 13.41 -1.47
CA GLY A 532 0.53 14.65 -0.87
C GLY A 532 1.46 15.48 -1.75
N LEU A 533 2.20 14.83 -2.66
CA LEU A 533 3.20 15.48 -3.50
C LEU A 533 2.60 16.65 -4.31
N SER A 534 1.43 16.42 -4.91
CA SER A 534 0.77 17.40 -5.79
C SER A 534 0.45 18.72 -5.08
N ILE A 535 -0.05 18.65 -3.84
CA ILE A 535 -0.40 19.84 -3.05
C ILE A 535 0.88 20.60 -2.65
N ARG A 536 1.93 19.89 -2.24
CA ARG A 536 3.21 20.51 -1.84
C ARG A 536 3.89 21.24 -2.99
N ILE A 537 3.92 20.62 -4.18
CA ILE A 537 4.45 21.24 -5.40
C ILE A 537 3.65 22.50 -5.74
N LEU A 538 2.32 22.45 -5.64
CA LEU A 538 1.47 23.61 -5.91
C LEU A 538 1.73 24.77 -4.95
N ILE A 539 1.98 24.49 -3.66
CA ILE A 539 2.38 25.50 -2.68
C ILE A 539 3.71 26.14 -3.08
N VAL A 540 4.73 25.34 -3.41
CA VAL A 540 6.06 25.85 -3.82
C VAL A 540 5.96 26.73 -5.07
N ILE A 541 5.26 26.28 -6.11
CA ILE A 541 5.05 27.05 -7.34
C ILE A 541 4.36 28.38 -7.02
N SER A 542 3.28 28.34 -6.22
CA SER A 542 2.52 29.53 -5.84
C SER A 542 3.39 30.52 -5.05
N THR A 543 4.17 30.05 -4.08
CA THR A 543 5.07 30.87 -3.28
C THR A 543 6.16 31.51 -4.14
N VAL A 544 6.77 30.76 -5.06
CA VAL A 544 7.79 31.27 -6.00
C VAL A 544 7.19 32.36 -6.89
N MET A 545 6.03 32.10 -7.51
CA MET A 545 5.36 33.07 -8.39
C MET A 545 5.01 34.37 -7.66
N LEU A 546 4.40 34.27 -6.48
CA LEU A 546 4.03 35.45 -5.67
C LEU A 546 5.26 36.23 -5.18
N SER A 547 6.37 35.54 -4.89
CA SER A 547 7.62 36.19 -4.49
C SER A 547 8.25 36.99 -5.63
N VAL A 548 8.19 36.48 -6.86
CA VAL A 548 8.63 37.21 -8.06
C VAL A 548 7.84 38.51 -8.19
N LEU A 549 6.51 38.46 -8.04
CA LEU A 549 5.64 39.64 -8.12
C LEU A 549 5.98 40.69 -7.05
N VAL A 550 6.11 40.27 -5.78
CA VAL A 550 6.47 41.20 -4.68
C VAL A 550 7.84 41.83 -4.88
N LEU A 551 8.82 41.06 -5.37
CA LEU A 551 10.14 41.61 -5.69
C LEU A 551 10.06 42.65 -6.82
N LEU A 552 9.31 42.36 -7.88
CA LEU A 552 9.12 43.29 -8.99
C LEU A 552 8.42 44.57 -8.55
N GLU A 553 7.37 44.48 -7.75
CA GLU A 553 6.66 45.63 -7.17
C GLU A 553 7.57 46.44 -6.24
N ALA A 554 8.32 45.78 -5.36
CA ALA A 554 9.25 46.44 -4.44
C ALA A 554 10.34 47.22 -5.18
N ILE A 555 10.97 46.57 -6.18
CA ILE A 555 11.99 47.21 -7.02
C ILE A 555 11.37 48.39 -7.79
N GLN A 556 10.12 48.26 -8.25
CA GLN A 556 9.44 49.35 -8.97
C GLN A 556 9.18 50.53 -8.07
N GLY A 557 8.66 50.26 -6.88
CA GLY A 557 8.37 51.26 -5.87
C GLY A 557 9.64 52.02 -5.47
N LEU A 558 10.75 51.31 -5.28
CA LEU A 558 12.05 51.93 -4.99
C LEU A 558 12.54 52.81 -6.13
N ILE A 559 12.48 52.34 -7.38
CA ILE A 559 12.92 53.11 -8.54
C ILE A 559 12.07 54.38 -8.68
N TYR A 560 10.75 54.27 -8.48
CA TYR A 560 9.84 55.41 -8.60
C TYR A 560 10.02 56.43 -7.48
N ALA A 561 10.22 55.97 -6.24
CA ALA A 561 10.41 56.81 -5.07
C ALA A 561 11.80 57.49 -5.03
N ARG A 562 12.77 56.99 -5.82
CA ARG A 562 14.14 57.52 -5.92
C ARG A 562 14.45 58.15 -7.27
N LYS A 563 13.44 58.39 -8.10
CA LYS A 563 13.63 58.95 -9.46
C LYS A 563 14.42 60.26 -9.42
N ASP A 564 14.09 61.15 -8.48
CA ASP A 564 14.74 62.47 -8.36
C ASP A 564 16.17 62.36 -7.83
N GLU A 565 16.43 61.41 -6.92
CA GLU A 565 17.78 61.10 -6.44
C GLU A 565 18.67 60.55 -7.56
N PHE A 566 18.14 59.62 -8.36
CA PHE A 566 18.86 59.08 -9.51
C PHE A 566 19.12 60.13 -10.58
N HIS A 567 18.17 61.03 -10.82
CA HIS A 567 18.37 62.17 -11.70
C HIS A 567 19.47 63.11 -11.16
N MET A 568 19.49 63.36 -9.85
CA MET A 568 20.57 64.15 -9.22
C MET A 568 21.94 63.48 -9.38
N PHE A 569 22.06 62.16 -9.19
CA PHE A 569 23.33 61.45 -9.43
C PHE A 569 23.79 61.56 -10.88
N PHE A 570 22.86 61.46 -11.82
CA PHE A 570 23.16 61.64 -13.24
C PHE A 570 23.68 63.05 -13.54
N VAL A 571 23.02 64.09 -13.01
CA VAL A 571 23.45 65.50 -13.15
C VAL A 571 24.82 65.76 -12.50
N VAL A 572 25.13 65.10 -11.38
CA VAL A 572 26.43 65.18 -10.70
C VAL A 572 27.54 64.41 -11.45
N GLY A 573 27.21 63.69 -12.53
CA GLY A 573 28.17 63.03 -13.42
C GLY A 573 28.33 61.53 -13.19
N TRP A 574 27.43 60.88 -12.46
CA TRP A 574 27.44 59.43 -12.34
C TRP A 574 26.99 58.77 -13.66
N THR A 575 27.72 57.75 -14.09
CA THR A 575 27.31 56.96 -15.26
C THR A 575 26.12 56.07 -14.94
N GLU A 576 25.28 55.76 -15.94
CA GLU A 576 24.16 54.83 -15.78
C GLU A 576 24.60 53.48 -15.19
N LYS A 577 25.79 53.00 -15.57
CA LYS A 577 26.36 51.75 -15.05
C LYS A 577 26.66 51.85 -13.55
N ALA A 578 27.18 52.99 -13.09
CA ALA A 578 27.44 53.23 -11.67
C ALA A 578 26.15 53.25 -10.85
N ILE A 579 25.11 53.94 -11.35
CA ILE A 579 23.79 54.00 -10.69
C ILE A 579 23.16 52.60 -10.60
N LYS A 580 23.17 51.83 -11.70
CA LYS A 580 22.66 50.44 -11.73
C LYS A 580 23.42 49.53 -10.78
N SER A 581 24.76 49.60 -10.76
CA SER A 581 25.58 48.78 -9.88
C SER A 581 25.35 49.12 -8.40
N PHE A 582 25.20 50.40 -8.08
CA PHE A 582 24.89 50.85 -6.73
C PHE A 582 23.53 50.32 -6.26
N PHE A 583 22.49 50.47 -7.08
CA PHE A 583 21.15 49.96 -6.76
C PHE A 583 21.12 48.43 -6.66
N LEU A 584 21.80 47.72 -7.55
CA LEU A 584 21.90 46.25 -7.51
C LEU A 584 22.52 45.78 -6.20
N LYS A 585 23.62 46.40 -5.75
CA LYS A 585 24.26 46.07 -4.47
C LYS A 585 23.30 46.27 -3.31
N GLU A 586 22.52 47.35 -3.33
CA GLU A 586 21.54 47.63 -2.29
C GLU A 586 20.43 46.57 -2.24
N VAL A 587 19.89 46.19 -3.40
CA VAL A 587 18.88 45.13 -3.52
C VAL A 587 19.41 43.80 -3.01
N LEU A 588 20.64 43.44 -3.41
CA LEU A 588 21.30 42.23 -2.94
C LEU A 588 21.55 42.22 -1.43
N ILE A 589 21.81 43.39 -0.81
CA ILE A 589 22.02 43.46 0.64
C ILE A 589 20.72 43.14 1.40
N TRP A 590 19.63 43.84 1.13
CA TRP A 590 18.39 43.61 1.91
C TRP A 590 17.73 42.28 1.56
N ALA A 591 17.74 41.88 0.28
CA ALA A 591 17.24 40.57 -0.12
C ALA A 591 18.13 39.46 0.45
N GLY A 592 19.45 39.58 0.35
CA GLY A 592 20.40 38.61 0.90
C GLY A 592 20.26 38.42 2.41
N ILE A 593 20.09 39.51 3.18
CA ILE A 593 19.79 39.42 4.62
C ILE A 593 18.50 38.64 4.86
N SER A 594 17.46 38.87 4.04
CA SER A 594 16.18 38.16 4.14
C SER A 594 16.34 36.67 3.84
N LEU A 595 17.16 36.30 2.84
CA LEU A 595 17.44 34.90 2.51
C LEU A 595 18.19 34.19 3.64
N VAL A 596 19.22 34.82 4.21
CA VAL A 596 19.99 34.25 5.32
C VAL A 596 19.12 34.08 6.56
N ILE A 597 18.30 35.07 6.91
CA ILE A 597 17.38 34.96 8.05
C ILE A 597 16.34 33.85 7.81
N GLY A 598 15.75 33.80 6.61
CA GLY A 598 14.77 32.76 6.25
C GLY A 598 15.35 31.36 6.35
N THR A 599 16.53 31.13 5.75
CA THR A 599 17.20 29.81 5.80
C THR A 599 17.60 29.39 7.21
N VAL A 600 18.06 30.33 8.05
CA VAL A 600 18.40 30.03 9.45
C VAL A 600 17.14 29.64 10.24
N ILE A 601 16.06 30.42 10.12
CA ILE A 601 14.79 30.12 10.80
C ILE A 601 14.25 28.77 10.35
N SER A 602 14.22 28.52 9.05
CA SER A 602 13.67 27.28 8.48
C SER A 602 14.52 26.05 8.81
N SER A 603 15.85 26.20 8.87
CA SER A 603 16.75 25.15 9.33
C SER A 603 16.51 24.79 10.79
N VAL A 604 16.33 25.79 11.67
CA VAL A 604 16.01 25.56 13.09
C VAL A 604 14.67 24.84 13.22
N ILE A 605 13.64 25.28 12.49
CA ILE A 605 12.32 24.61 12.50
C ILE A 605 12.45 23.17 12.00
N SER A 606 13.19 22.94 10.92
CA SER A 606 13.38 21.60 10.35
C SER A 606 14.08 20.64 11.32
N ILE A 607 15.07 21.13 12.08
CA ILE A 607 15.76 20.36 13.12
C ILE A 607 14.80 20.01 14.27
N VAL A 608 13.96 20.97 14.70
CA VAL A 608 12.95 20.72 15.74
C VAL A 608 11.90 19.69 15.29
N MET A 609 11.61 19.65 13.99
CA MET A 609 10.72 18.67 13.35
C MET A 609 11.37 17.29 13.12
N ASN A 610 12.63 17.08 13.56
CA ASN A 610 13.41 15.87 13.34
C ASN A 610 13.60 15.48 11.86
N ILE A 611 13.61 16.46 10.95
CA ILE A 611 13.92 16.22 9.53
C ILE A 611 15.40 15.83 9.41
N ALA A 612 15.71 14.82 8.58
CA ALA A 612 17.08 14.38 8.34
C ALA A 612 17.99 15.55 7.93
N LEU A 613 19.21 15.60 8.49
CA LEU A 613 20.17 16.68 8.23
C LEU A 613 20.49 16.84 6.74
N THR A 614 20.52 15.73 6.00
CA THR A 614 20.69 15.73 4.53
C THR A 614 19.56 16.47 3.84
N GLY A 615 18.32 16.26 4.26
CA GLY A 615 17.14 16.98 3.78
C GLY A 615 17.22 18.48 4.09
N VAL A 616 17.65 18.85 5.30
CA VAL A 616 17.84 20.25 5.69
C VAL A 616 18.88 20.96 4.82
N VAL A 617 20.03 20.31 4.57
CA VAL A 617 21.09 20.89 3.73
C VAL A 617 20.62 21.04 2.28
N LEU A 618 19.97 20.01 1.73
CA LEU A 618 19.43 20.04 0.37
C LEU A 618 18.40 21.16 0.20
N ALA A 619 17.47 21.28 1.14
CA ALA A 619 16.47 22.33 1.16
C ALA A 619 17.12 23.73 1.25
N SER A 620 18.17 23.89 2.07
CA SER A 620 18.87 25.17 2.25
C SER A 620 19.56 25.63 0.97
N VAL A 621 20.23 24.72 0.28
CA VAL A 621 20.92 25.02 -0.99
C VAL A 621 19.90 25.35 -2.08
N THR A 622 18.88 24.51 -2.25
CA THR A 622 17.89 24.68 -3.32
C THR A 622 17.07 25.96 -3.17
N SER A 623 16.52 26.23 -1.99
CA SER A 623 15.78 27.47 -1.71
C SER A 623 16.65 28.72 -1.92
N SER A 624 17.89 28.72 -1.41
CA SER A 624 18.82 29.84 -1.58
C SER A 624 19.13 30.11 -3.05
N VAL A 625 19.38 29.06 -3.85
CA VAL A 625 19.66 29.20 -5.28
C VAL A 625 18.45 29.75 -6.03
N ILE A 626 17.26 29.22 -5.78
CA ILE A 626 16.02 29.69 -6.42
C ILE A 626 15.83 31.19 -6.18
N TYR A 627 15.91 31.65 -4.93
CA TYR A 627 15.67 33.05 -4.63
C TYR A 627 16.82 33.97 -5.05
N LEU A 628 18.07 33.49 -5.05
CA LEU A 628 19.20 34.26 -5.57
C LEU A 628 19.05 34.48 -7.09
N ILE A 629 18.58 33.48 -7.82
CA ILE A 629 18.24 33.61 -9.24
C ILE A 629 17.11 34.62 -9.43
N ILE A 630 16.02 34.52 -8.65
CA ILE A 630 14.88 35.43 -8.76
C ILE A 630 15.29 36.88 -8.50
N VAL A 631 16.06 37.13 -7.43
CA VAL A 631 16.55 38.48 -7.10
C VAL A 631 17.45 39.01 -8.22
N SER A 632 18.37 38.18 -8.72
CA SER A 632 19.29 38.58 -9.79
C SER A 632 18.55 38.89 -11.09
N ALA A 633 17.63 38.01 -11.50
CA ALA A 633 16.82 38.19 -12.71
C ALA A 633 15.94 39.45 -12.61
N SER A 634 15.29 39.67 -11.47
CA SER A 634 14.39 40.82 -11.26
C SER A 634 15.10 42.17 -11.38
N VAL A 635 16.40 42.22 -11.07
CA VAL A 635 17.20 43.43 -11.24
C VAL A 635 17.76 43.56 -12.67
N ILE A 636 18.21 42.47 -13.29
CA ILE A 636 18.83 42.49 -14.63
C ILE A 636 17.83 42.84 -15.73
N PHE A 637 16.61 42.29 -15.68
CA PHE A 637 15.63 42.47 -16.75
C PHE A 637 15.01 43.86 -16.82
N ARG A 638 15.32 44.75 -15.87
CA ARG A 638 14.67 46.05 -15.77
C ARG A 638 15.45 47.15 -16.47
N LYS A 639 14.90 47.66 -17.58
CA LYS A 639 15.40 48.86 -18.25
C LYS A 639 15.12 50.09 -17.38
N TYR A 640 16.19 50.77 -16.99
CA TYR A 640 16.16 52.14 -16.48
C TYR A 640 15.95 53.07 -17.68
N ARG A 641 14.83 53.79 -17.71
CA ARG A 641 14.62 54.94 -18.58
C ARG A 641 13.93 56.04 -17.80
#